data_AF-A0A9D5JFU3-F1
#
_entry.id   AF-A0A9D5JFU3-F1
#
_cell.length_a   1.000
_cell.length_b   1.000
_cell.length_c   1.000
_cell.angle_alpha   90.00
_cell.angle_beta   90.00
_cell.angle_gamma   90.00
#
_symmetry.space_group_name_H-M   'P 1'
#
loop_
_entity.id
_entity.type
_entity.pdbx_description
1 polymer ?
#
loop_
_entity_poly.entity_id
_entity_poly.type
_entity_poly.pdbx_seq_one_letter_code
_entity_poly.pdbx_strand_id
1 'polypeptide(L)'
;MFRRLIAALFIAPLFSPSLLPGRLGAQSRAVDPALFAGLHWRMIGPFRGGRTVAVAGVPGDGRTYYTGAVGGGVWKTSDAGRTWNPIMDSQPVASIGALAVAPSDPNVVYVGSGEADMRSDIQHGKGMYRSNDAGATWAHIGLDDSRHIGRVLVAPRDPQTVLVAALGHGYAASDMRGVYRSTDGGASWTRTLSHDRDTGAIDLAADPTMHQVYASLWQTRRPPWSVYPPSAGPGSGLYKSNDGGVTWAQLHGGLPTQDVGKIGLAVAPSEPQRVYAIVDAKAGGLYRSDDAGSTWRLIDGDVRLWQRGWYFCHVTVDPKNADTVYISDTSVYRSTDGGAHFTAIKGSPDGDDFHQMWLDPLDPSHMVLGSDQGTSVSTDGARTWSSWFNQPTGQFYHVATDNAFPYRLYGAQQDSGAAMIVSRSDHRGIEERDWRPITAGGESGSIAPDPRDTDIVYGGEVDRENLHSNQTQSVSPTAGRPGVWRSEWTQPLAFGPDHALYGAHQLIFRSRDGGNRWAAISPDLARRNPGTPPNLDAPTAADADLPEPRGVVFALAPSPRNANVLWAGTDDGLVHVTVNGARTWRNVTPPGVSAWSRIDTIEASPFDVRTAYVVVDRHRLDDERPYVFITRDGGRTWHSANAGIPDGSFVHVVRADPVRRGLLYAGTETGVFVSFDDGESWQSLRLNMPLCSVRDISVRNGDLAVATHGRAFWILDDVEPLRELSADASAAARLFTPREAVRTREGNDEAEATPPEIVLGENPPNGAYVDYIVPAGALGPVTLTIADVRGAVVRRWSSSDVPHAVSPNDVDFPAYWIVTPQVPSASPGMHRFVWDFHRARADGPLAPPGRYAAQLTENARTFTRLFTLRRDPRVRASDADLVAQAALANAIDGLGMQVDAALSQVKAARAKANADVTSIDRIAGTPPDENPRNSMGAPVTEFTTLRAERVQLTELEAAVESADAAPTAEQRSAWTPLRARTVRSLAAWRTLVGATR
;
A
#
# COMPACT_ATOMS: atom_id res chain seq x y z
N MET A 1 -53.76 35.71 68.96
CA MET A 1 -53.24 36.49 70.11
C MET A 1 -51.96 37.19 69.69
N PHE A 2 -51.85 38.47 70.02
CA PHE A 2 -50.88 39.43 69.50
C PHE A 2 -49.48 39.35 70.12
N ARG A 3 -48.49 39.85 69.35
CA ARG A 3 -47.16 40.39 69.74
C ARG A 3 -46.09 39.32 70.05
N ARG A 4 -44.86 39.43 69.52
CA ARG A 4 -43.91 40.53 69.72
C ARG A 4 -42.81 40.58 68.65
N LEU A 5 -42.35 41.81 68.41
CA LEU A 5 -41.19 42.24 67.63
C LEU A 5 -39.89 41.59 68.12
N ILE A 6 -38.98 41.27 67.19
CA ILE A 6 -37.54 41.54 67.31
C ILE A 6 -37.03 41.97 65.93
N ALA A 7 -36.38 43.14 65.88
CA ALA A 7 -35.65 43.64 64.74
C ALA A 7 -34.20 43.15 64.79
N ALA A 8 -33.67 42.69 63.66
CA ALA A 8 -32.23 42.53 63.43
C ALA A 8 -31.91 42.92 61.99
N LEU A 9 -31.09 43.96 61.85
CA LEU A 9 -30.54 44.48 60.61
C LEU A 9 -29.46 43.50 60.10
N PHE A 10 -29.61 42.96 58.90
CA PHE A 10 -28.54 42.26 58.19
C PHE A 10 -28.28 42.95 56.85
N ILE A 11 -27.01 43.32 56.65
CA ILE A 11 -26.43 43.92 55.45
C ILE A 11 -26.49 42.90 54.31
N ALA A 12 -27.04 43.28 53.16
CA ALA A 12 -27.00 42.49 51.93
C ALA A 12 -25.68 42.72 51.17
N PRO A 13 -24.91 41.68 50.80
CA PRO A 13 -23.95 41.77 49.72
C PRO A 13 -24.61 41.37 48.39
N LEU A 14 -24.30 42.14 47.36
CA LEU A 14 -24.61 41.86 45.95
C LEU A 14 -24.08 40.48 45.55
N PHE A 15 -24.98 39.55 45.19
CA PHE A 15 -24.61 38.33 44.46
C PHE A 15 -24.70 38.61 42.96
N SER A 16 -23.54 38.77 42.32
CA SER A 16 -23.40 38.63 40.86
C SER A 16 -23.74 37.20 40.46
N PRO A 17 -24.61 36.95 39.45
CA PRO A 17 -24.81 35.61 38.93
C PRO A 17 -23.52 35.16 38.25
N SER A 18 -22.88 34.15 38.82
CA SER A 18 -21.77 33.45 38.20
C SER A 18 -22.32 32.70 36.97
N LEU A 19 -22.08 33.26 35.79
CA LEU A 19 -22.22 32.55 34.52
C LEU A 19 -21.30 31.32 34.58
N LEU A 20 -21.88 30.15 34.84
CA LEU A 20 -21.25 28.89 34.51
C LEU A 20 -20.93 28.92 33.00
N PRO A 21 -19.69 28.65 32.58
CA PRO A 21 -19.41 28.48 31.16
C PRO A 21 -20.19 27.24 30.71
N GLY A 22 -21.26 27.49 29.94
CA GLY A 22 -21.98 26.43 29.24
C GLY A 22 -20.97 25.67 28.40
N ARG A 23 -20.97 24.33 28.53
CA ARG A 23 -20.31 23.45 27.57
C ARG A 23 -20.93 23.74 26.20
N LEU A 24 -20.23 24.53 25.39
CA LEU A 24 -20.41 24.50 23.94
C LEU A 24 -20.08 23.07 23.54
N GLY A 25 -21.09 22.26 23.25
CA GLY A 25 -20.87 21.01 22.53
C GLY A 25 -20.15 21.39 21.24
N ALA A 26 -18.94 20.88 21.04
CA ALA A 26 -18.27 21.00 19.76
C ALA A 26 -19.19 20.31 18.74
N GLN A 27 -19.79 21.10 17.84
CA GLN A 27 -20.50 20.53 16.70
C GLN A 27 -19.48 19.74 15.88
N SER A 28 -19.83 18.50 15.49
CA SER A 28 -19.06 17.68 14.57
C SER A 28 -18.67 18.51 13.35
N ARG A 29 -17.38 18.66 13.08
CA ARG A 29 -16.91 19.55 12.00
C ARG A 29 -16.65 18.72 10.76
N ALA A 30 -17.73 18.31 10.09
CA ALA A 30 -17.62 17.65 8.81
C ALA A 30 -17.05 18.64 7.76
N VAL A 31 -15.92 18.28 7.16
CA VAL A 31 -15.37 18.93 5.97
C VAL A 31 -16.00 18.30 4.73
N ASP A 32 -16.35 19.08 3.73
CA ASP A 32 -16.85 18.55 2.46
C ASP A 32 -15.70 17.82 1.72
N PRO A 33 -15.84 16.54 1.34
CA PRO A 33 -14.82 15.79 0.61
C PRO A 33 -14.33 16.47 -0.67
N ALA A 34 -15.15 17.27 -1.33
CA ALA A 34 -14.75 18.04 -2.51
C ALA A 34 -13.60 19.03 -2.22
N LEU A 35 -13.36 19.40 -0.96
CA LEU A 35 -12.30 20.32 -0.55
C LEU A 35 -10.93 19.66 -0.40
N PHE A 36 -10.85 18.33 -0.47
CA PHE A 36 -9.58 17.60 -0.44
C PHE A 36 -9.50 16.46 -1.49
N ALA A 37 -10.48 16.40 -2.41
CA ALA A 37 -10.55 15.37 -3.45
C ALA A 37 -9.43 15.43 -4.50
N GLY A 38 -8.72 16.57 -4.62
CA GLY A 38 -7.58 16.72 -5.52
C GLY A 38 -6.26 16.18 -4.96
N LEU A 39 -6.25 15.66 -3.72
CA LEU A 39 -5.12 14.91 -3.18
C LEU A 39 -5.06 13.51 -3.83
N HIS A 40 -3.85 12.94 -3.89
CA HIS A 40 -3.61 11.67 -4.59
C HIS A 40 -2.61 10.80 -3.82
N TRP A 41 -2.98 9.54 -3.56
CA TRP A 41 -2.08 8.53 -3.03
C TRP A 41 -1.27 7.93 -4.17
N ARG A 42 0.04 7.84 -4.02
CA ARG A 42 0.92 7.15 -4.95
C ARG A 42 1.40 5.82 -4.39
N MET A 43 1.31 4.76 -5.17
CA MET A 43 1.87 3.45 -4.81
C MET A 43 3.38 3.50 -5.05
N ILE A 44 4.18 3.26 -4.02
CA ILE A 44 5.65 3.31 -4.17
C ILE A 44 6.28 1.91 -4.31
N GLY A 45 5.54 0.86 -3.99
CA GLY A 45 6.05 -0.51 -3.95
C GLY A 45 6.54 -0.93 -2.55
N PRO A 46 7.46 -1.90 -2.44
CA PRO A 46 8.08 -2.62 -3.55
C PRO A 46 7.08 -3.46 -4.35
N PHE A 47 7.37 -3.73 -5.62
CA PHE A 47 6.59 -4.62 -6.49
C PHE A 47 6.90 -6.09 -6.15
N ARG A 48 6.76 -6.41 -4.88
CA ARG A 48 7.09 -7.70 -4.30
C ARG A 48 5.81 -8.40 -3.87
N GLY A 49 5.59 -9.60 -4.42
CA GLY A 49 4.38 -10.37 -4.14
C GLY A 49 4.21 -10.67 -2.65
N GLY A 50 2.97 -10.59 -2.19
CA GLY A 50 2.54 -11.09 -0.90
C GLY A 50 1.62 -12.30 -1.07
N ARG A 51 1.03 -12.75 0.03
CA ARG A 51 0.38 -14.04 0.11
C ARG A 51 -0.75 -14.26 -0.89
N THR A 52 -0.69 -15.38 -1.61
CA THR A 52 -1.65 -15.80 -2.62
C THR A 52 -2.07 -17.24 -2.37
N VAL A 53 -3.37 -17.43 -2.14
CA VAL A 53 -3.96 -18.75 -1.86
C VAL A 53 -4.88 -19.25 -2.97
N ALA A 54 -5.22 -18.38 -3.95
CA ALA A 54 -6.14 -18.71 -5.04
C ALA A 54 -5.52 -18.42 -6.41
N VAL A 55 -5.53 -19.42 -7.31
CA VAL A 55 -5.09 -19.26 -8.70
C VAL A 55 -5.98 -20.02 -9.68
N ALA A 56 -6.10 -19.51 -10.90
CA ALA A 56 -6.71 -20.24 -12.01
C ALA A 56 -6.12 -19.80 -13.35
N GLY A 57 -6.26 -20.64 -14.38
CA GLY A 57 -5.91 -20.31 -15.76
C GLY A 57 -7.06 -20.55 -16.72
N VAL A 58 -6.85 -20.17 -17.98
CA VAL A 58 -7.78 -20.44 -19.08
C VAL A 58 -7.32 -21.70 -19.83
N PRO A 59 -8.14 -22.78 -19.90
CA PRO A 59 -7.77 -23.99 -20.62
C PRO A 59 -7.31 -23.73 -22.06
N GLY A 60 -6.13 -24.22 -22.43
CA GLY A 60 -5.51 -24.07 -23.74
C GLY A 60 -4.85 -22.70 -24.02
N ASP A 61 -4.96 -21.72 -23.11
CA ASP A 61 -4.28 -20.43 -23.24
C ASP A 61 -3.15 -20.31 -22.22
N GLY A 62 -1.93 -20.66 -22.65
CA GLY A 62 -0.72 -20.60 -21.84
C GLY A 62 -0.28 -19.19 -21.41
N ARG A 63 -1.07 -18.14 -21.69
CA ARG A 63 -0.73 -16.74 -21.38
C ARG A 63 -1.66 -16.09 -20.36
N THR A 64 -2.89 -16.58 -20.21
CA THR A 64 -3.92 -15.93 -19.38
C THR A 64 -4.13 -16.66 -18.06
N TYR A 65 -3.84 -15.97 -16.96
CA TYR A 65 -3.99 -16.49 -15.61
C TYR A 65 -4.57 -15.44 -14.68
N TYR A 66 -5.19 -15.92 -13.61
CA TYR A 66 -5.78 -15.12 -12.55
C TYR A 66 -5.19 -15.52 -11.21
N THR A 67 -5.04 -14.55 -10.34
CA THR A 67 -4.59 -14.76 -8.96
C THR A 67 -5.44 -13.97 -7.99
N GLY A 68 -5.77 -14.59 -6.86
CA GLY A 68 -6.46 -13.99 -5.73
C GLY A 68 -5.48 -13.81 -4.59
N ALA A 69 -5.08 -12.57 -4.34
CA ALA A 69 -4.17 -12.22 -3.26
C ALA A 69 -4.94 -12.05 -1.94
N VAL A 70 -4.28 -12.38 -0.84
CA VAL A 70 -4.79 -12.13 0.51
C VAL A 70 -4.60 -10.65 0.84
N GLY A 71 -5.71 -9.92 0.91
CA GLY A 71 -5.73 -8.48 1.15
C GLY A 71 -5.38 -7.62 -0.06
N GLY A 72 -5.12 -8.25 -1.21
CA GLY A 72 -4.65 -7.60 -2.43
C GLY A 72 -5.61 -7.61 -3.60
N GLY A 73 -6.78 -8.25 -3.48
CA GLY A 73 -7.78 -8.37 -4.55
C GLY A 73 -7.42 -9.39 -5.62
N VAL A 74 -8.13 -9.33 -6.76
CA VAL A 74 -7.92 -10.23 -7.91
C VAL A 74 -7.10 -9.54 -8.98
N TRP A 75 -6.11 -10.26 -9.51
CA TRP A 75 -5.22 -9.80 -10.57
C TRP A 75 -5.26 -10.74 -11.78
N LYS A 76 -4.97 -10.18 -12.95
CA LYS A 76 -4.94 -10.88 -14.22
C LYS A 76 -3.65 -10.60 -14.99
N THR A 77 -3.07 -11.65 -15.56
CA THR A 77 -2.03 -11.59 -16.58
C THR A 77 -2.60 -12.07 -17.91
N SER A 78 -2.11 -11.52 -19.02
CA SER A 78 -2.34 -12.03 -20.37
C SER A 78 -1.03 -12.27 -21.15
N ASP A 79 0.10 -12.27 -20.45
CA ASP A 79 1.45 -12.43 -21.00
C ASP A 79 2.30 -13.45 -20.20
N ALA A 80 1.64 -14.48 -19.66
CA ALA A 80 2.26 -15.57 -18.89
C ALA A 80 3.02 -15.12 -17.63
N GLY A 81 2.48 -14.14 -16.91
CA GLY A 81 2.98 -13.72 -15.60
C GLY A 81 4.10 -12.70 -15.66
N ARG A 82 4.31 -12.04 -16.81
CA ARG A 82 5.26 -10.92 -16.95
C ARG A 82 4.66 -9.65 -16.35
N THR A 83 3.37 -9.38 -16.58
CA THR A 83 2.64 -8.25 -15.99
C THR A 83 1.33 -8.71 -15.34
N TRP A 84 1.02 -8.13 -14.18
CA TRP A 84 -0.22 -8.40 -13.44
C TRP A 84 -1.01 -7.10 -13.27
N ASN A 85 -2.28 -7.13 -13.64
CA ASN A 85 -3.18 -5.99 -13.55
C ASN A 85 -4.31 -6.25 -12.54
N PRO A 86 -4.62 -5.33 -11.61
CA PRO A 86 -5.72 -5.51 -10.69
C PRO A 86 -7.05 -5.36 -11.44
N ILE A 87 -7.99 -6.28 -11.21
CA ILE A 87 -9.28 -6.31 -11.91
C ILE A 87 -10.48 -6.23 -10.97
N MET A 88 -10.26 -6.09 -9.66
CA MET A 88 -11.32 -6.08 -8.64
C MET A 88 -11.23 -4.91 -7.64
N ASP A 89 -10.36 -3.92 -7.87
CA ASP A 89 -10.12 -2.77 -6.97
C ASP A 89 -11.37 -1.89 -6.73
N SER A 90 -12.39 -2.00 -7.58
CA SER A 90 -13.68 -1.29 -7.43
C SER A 90 -14.67 -1.97 -6.47
N GLN A 91 -14.41 -3.22 -6.08
CA GLN A 91 -15.29 -4.00 -5.20
C GLN A 91 -14.99 -3.76 -3.72
N PRO A 92 -15.98 -3.92 -2.82
CA PRO A 92 -15.81 -3.63 -1.40
C PRO A 92 -15.16 -4.80 -0.64
N VAL A 93 -14.13 -5.43 -1.22
CA VAL A 93 -13.43 -6.59 -0.62
C VAL A 93 -12.02 -6.70 -1.17
N ALA A 94 -11.07 -7.14 -0.33
CA ALA A 94 -9.66 -7.26 -0.70
C ALA A 94 -9.08 -8.67 -0.46
N SER A 95 -9.59 -9.39 0.55
CA SER A 95 -9.17 -10.76 0.82
C SER A 95 -9.85 -11.72 -0.14
N ILE A 96 -9.08 -12.57 -0.83
CA ILE A 96 -9.57 -13.58 -1.77
C ILE A 96 -9.13 -14.96 -1.29
N GLY A 97 -10.08 -15.89 -1.15
CA GLY A 97 -9.80 -17.27 -0.73
C GLY A 97 -9.94 -18.32 -1.82
N ALA A 98 -10.75 -18.05 -2.85
CA ALA A 98 -10.96 -18.99 -3.94
C ALA A 98 -11.26 -18.30 -5.26
N LEU A 99 -10.80 -18.90 -6.37
CA LEU A 99 -11.02 -18.40 -7.72
C LEU A 99 -11.27 -19.58 -8.67
N ALA A 100 -12.28 -19.45 -9.53
CA ALA A 100 -12.59 -20.45 -10.55
C ALA A 100 -13.00 -19.80 -11.88
N VAL A 101 -12.36 -20.22 -12.97
CA VAL A 101 -12.76 -19.89 -14.34
C VAL A 101 -13.64 -21.03 -14.85
N ALA A 102 -14.80 -20.72 -15.45
CA ALA A 102 -15.70 -21.75 -15.95
C ALA A 102 -15.08 -22.46 -17.17
N PRO A 103 -14.94 -23.81 -17.17
CA PRO A 103 -14.32 -24.53 -18.29
C PRO A 103 -15.10 -24.40 -19.61
N SER A 104 -16.42 -24.22 -19.54
CA SER A 104 -17.29 -24.07 -20.70
C SER A 104 -17.32 -22.65 -21.29
N ASP A 105 -16.92 -21.63 -20.51
CA ASP A 105 -16.93 -20.23 -20.94
C ASP A 105 -15.89 -19.42 -20.11
N PRO A 106 -14.69 -19.17 -20.65
CA PRO A 106 -13.63 -18.43 -19.95
C PRO A 106 -13.96 -16.98 -19.59
N ASN A 107 -15.07 -16.42 -20.07
CA ASN A 107 -15.53 -15.09 -19.64
C ASN A 107 -16.20 -15.14 -18.26
N VAL A 108 -16.68 -16.31 -17.85
CA VAL A 108 -17.31 -16.49 -16.54
C VAL A 108 -16.25 -16.82 -15.50
N VAL A 109 -16.07 -15.91 -14.55
CA VAL A 109 -15.12 -16.05 -13.43
C VAL A 109 -15.89 -15.91 -12.14
N TYR A 110 -15.71 -16.86 -11.22
CA TYR A 110 -16.23 -16.81 -9.86
C TYR A 110 -15.10 -16.54 -8.87
N VAL A 111 -15.40 -15.71 -7.87
CA VAL A 111 -14.49 -15.34 -6.80
C VAL A 111 -15.18 -15.58 -5.46
N GLY A 112 -14.57 -16.41 -4.63
CA GLY A 112 -14.87 -16.54 -3.21
C GLY A 112 -13.95 -15.64 -2.41
N SER A 113 -14.53 -14.68 -1.71
CA SER A 113 -13.74 -13.73 -0.92
C SER A 113 -13.48 -14.24 0.50
N GLY A 114 -12.38 -13.76 1.07
CA GLY A 114 -11.88 -14.14 2.38
C GLY A 114 -11.05 -15.42 2.32
N GLU A 115 -9.75 -15.29 2.60
CA GLU A 115 -8.86 -16.45 2.72
C GLU A 115 -9.38 -17.47 3.74
N ALA A 116 -9.08 -18.75 3.52
CA ALA A 116 -9.48 -19.83 4.42
C ALA A 116 -8.30 -20.46 5.17
N ASP A 117 -7.07 -20.01 4.90
CA ASP A 117 -5.87 -20.47 5.59
C ASP A 117 -5.71 -19.69 6.90
N MET A 118 -6.19 -20.31 7.98
CA MET A 118 -6.35 -19.66 9.27
C MET A 118 -5.01 -19.30 9.93
N ARG A 119 -4.70 -18.00 10.02
CA ARG A 119 -3.56 -17.44 10.78
C ARG A 119 -3.91 -16.13 11.51
N SER A 120 -2.96 -15.59 12.28
CA SER A 120 -3.14 -14.46 13.23
C SER A 120 -3.68 -13.15 12.67
N ASP A 121 -3.45 -12.95 11.39
CA ASP A 121 -3.73 -11.78 10.57
C ASP A 121 -4.71 -12.12 9.45
N ILE A 122 -5.49 -13.19 9.62
CA ILE A 122 -6.55 -13.62 8.70
C ILE A 122 -7.50 -12.46 8.37
N GLN A 123 -7.80 -12.29 7.08
CA GLN A 123 -8.72 -11.25 6.61
C GLN A 123 -10.02 -11.84 6.09
N HIS A 124 -11.15 -11.32 6.57
CA HIS A 124 -12.46 -11.77 6.15
C HIS A 124 -12.83 -11.23 4.76
N GLY A 125 -13.70 -11.98 4.09
CA GLY A 125 -14.34 -11.61 2.84
C GLY A 125 -15.79 -11.20 3.03
N LYS A 126 -16.45 -10.99 1.90
CA LYS A 126 -17.84 -10.61 1.76
C LYS A 126 -18.54 -11.51 0.72
N GLY A 127 -18.49 -12.81 0.96
CA GLY A 127 -19.17 -13.81 0.13
C GLY A 127 -18.61 -13.97 -1.28
N MET A 128 -19.51 -14.11 -2.25
CA MET A 128 -19.22 -14.55 -3.61
C MET A 128 -19.42 -13.42 -4.64
N TYR A 129 -18.56 -13.41 -5.65
CA TYR A 129 -18.63 -12.51 -6.80
C TYR A 129 -18.53 -13.27 -8.11
N ARG A 130 -19.12 -12.72 -9.17
CA ARG A 130 -19.12 -13.28 -10.51
C ARG A 130 -18.89 -12.22 -11.58
N SER A 131 -18.02 -12.52 -12.53
CA SER A 131 -17.82 -11.77 -13.78
C SER A 131 -18.41 -12.56 -14.95
N ASN A 132 -18.87 -11.86 -15.99
CA ASN A 132 -19.28 -12.43 -17.28
C ASN A 132 -18.42 -11.94 -18.46
N ASP A 133 -17.37 -11.17 -18.19
CA ASP A 133 -16.52 -10.50 -19.18
C ASP A 133 -15.03 -10.61 -18.80
N ALA A 134 -14.66 -11.76 -18.26
CA ALA A 134 -13.28 -12.10 -17.90
C ALA A 134 -12.60 -11.12 -16.91
N GLY A 135 -13.41 -10.51 -16.03
CA GLY A 135 -12.97 -9.68 -14.91
C GLY A 135 -13.13 -8.18 -15.11
N ALA A 136 -13.74 -7.73 -16.23
CA ALA A 136 -13.92 -6.30 -16.47
C ALA A 136 -15.05 -5.70 -15.60
N THR A 137 -16.10 -6.48 -15.32
CA THR A 137 -17.20 -6.12 -14.42
C THR A 137 -17.57 -7.27 -13.48
N TRP A 138 -18.08 -6.93 -12.30
CA TRP A 138 -18.39 -7.88 -11.23
C TRP A 138 -19.79 -7.68 -10.68
N ALA A 139 -20.47 -8.79 -10.40
CA ALA A 139 -21.70 -8.85 -9.63
C ALA A 139 -21.44 -9.54 -8.29
N HIS A 140 -21.89 -8.94 -7.20
CA HIS A 140 -21.96 -9.59 -5.90
C HIS A 140 -23.16 -10.54 -5.85
N ILE A 141 -22.92 -11.81 -5.50
CA ILE A 141 -23.89 -12.91 -5.64
C ILE A 141 -24.16 -13.63 -4.30
N GLY A 142 -23.95 -12.97 -3.16
CA GLY A 142 -24.39 -13.44 -1.83
C GLY A 142 -23.35 -14.24 -1.03
N LEU A 143 -23.81 -14.91 0.03
CA LEU A 143 -22.99 -15.55 1.07
C LEU A 143 -22.15 -14.58 1.92
N ASP A 144 -22.64 -13.36 2.14
CA ASP A 144 -21.93 -12.25 2.79
C ASP A 144 -21.28 -12.63 4.13
N ASP A 145 -21.99 -13.38 4.99
CA ASP A 145 -21.56 -13.77 6.34
C ASP A 145 -20.73 -15.08 6.36
N SER A 146 -20.38 -15.62 5.19
CA SER A 146 -19.50 -16.80 5.12
C SER A 146 -18.06 -16.50 5.55
N ARG A 147 -17.61 -15.24 5.39
CA ARG A 147 -16.30 -14.66 5.70
C ARG A 147 -15.07 -15.33 5.10
N HIS A 148 -15.00 -16.66 5.03
CA HIS A 148 -13.84 -17.42 4.57
C HIS A 148 -14.32 -18.50 3.59
N ILE A 149 -13.99 -18.36 2.31
CA ILE A 149 -14.35 -19.30 1.24
C ILE A 149 -13.10 -20.03 0.80
N GLY A 150 -13.04 -21.34 1.04
CA GLY A 150 -11.85 -22.15 0.75
C GLY A 150 -11.79 -22.73 -0.67
N ARG A 151 -12.95 -22.95 -1.32
CA ARG A 151 -12.99 -23.55 -2.66
C ARG A 151 -14.25 -23.19 -3.43
N VAL A 152 -14.11 -23.04 -4.74
CA VAL A 152 -15.21 -22.90 -5.71
C VAL A 152 -15.02 -23.92 -6.82
N LEU A 153 -16.07 -24.68 -7.14
CA LEU A 153 -16.11 -25.58 -8.29
C LEU A 153 -17.22 -25.16 -9.25
N VAL A 154 -16.91 -25.07 -10.54
CA VAL A 154 -17.87 -24.75 -11.61
C VAL A 154 -18.07 -25.97 -12.50
N ALA A 155 -19.32 -26.29 -12.82
CA ALA A 155 -19.63 -27.46 -13.64
C ALA A 155 -18.99 -27.35 -15.04
N PRO A 156 -18.30 -28.39 -15.55
CA PRO A 156 -17.50 -28.27 -16.78
C PRO A 156 -18.28 -27.97 -18.06
N ARG A 157 -19.60 -28.19 -18.06
CA ARG A 157 -20.49 -28.00 -19.23
C ARG A 157 -21.58 -26.95 -19.01
N ASP A 158 -21.66 -26.38 -17.81
CA ASP A 158 -22.68 -25.40 -17.46
C ASP A 158 -22.09 -24.39 -16.46
N PRO A 159 -21.84 -23.14 -16.89
CA PRO A 159 -21.26 -22.13 -16.01
C PRO A 159 -22.24 -21.64 -14.93
N GLN A 160 -23.52 -22.07 -14.96
CA GLN A 160 -24.53 -21.70 -13.95
C GLN A 160 -24.52 -22.60 -12.73
N THR A 161 -24.02 -23.83 -12.87
CA THR A 161 -23.93 -24.77 -11.75
C THR A 161 -22.60 -24.62 -11.03
N VAL A 162 -22.64 -24.22 -9.76
CA VAL A 162 -21.46 -23.91 -8.95
C VAL A 162 -21.62 -24.45 -7.53
N LEU A 163 -20.55 -24.98 -6.96
CA LEU A 163 -20.44 -25.36 -5.56
C LEU A 163 -19.38 -24.52 -4.85
N VAL A 164 -19.62 -24.22 -3.58
CA VAL A 164 -18.76 -23.38 -2.74
C VAL A 164 -18.54 -24.05 -1.38
N ALA A 165 -17.29 -24.15 -0.95
CA ALA A 165 -16.92 -24.54 0.41
C ALA A 165 -16.72 -23.30 1.27
N ALA A 166 -17.60 -23.11 2.26
CA ALA A 166 -17.55 -22.02 3.22
C ALA A 166 -17.05 -22.53 4.58
N LEU A 167 -15.91 -21.99 5.03
CA LEU A 167 -15.34 -22.31 6.34
C LEU A 167 -16.11 -21.61 7.46
N GLY A 168 -16.67 -20.42 7.22
CA GLY A 168 -17.35 -19.59 8.24
C GLY A 168 -16.36 -18.79 9.09
N HIS A 169 -16.83 -18.20 10.20
CA HIS A 169 -16.03 -17.28 11.02
C HIS A 169 -14.79 -17.91 11.65
N GLY A 170 -13.63 -17.25 11.54
CA GLY A 170 -12.37 -17.79 12.07
C GLY A 170 -12.26 -17.84 13.60
N TYR A 171 -12.96 -16.94 14.29
CA TYR A 171 -12.88 -16.79 15.76
C TYR A 171 -14.18 -17.17 16.48
N ALA A 172 -15.21 -17.67 15.79
CA ALA A 172 -16.50 -17.96 16.41
C ALA A 172 -17.32 -19.02 15.66
N ALA A 173 -18.44 -19.39 16.28
CA ALA A 173 -19.49 -20.17 15.64
C ALA A 173 -20.14 -19.36 14.52
N SER A 174 -20.55 -20.02 13.44
CA SER A 174 -21.31 -19.36 12.38
C SER A 174 -22.31 -20.32 11.75
N ASP A 175 -23.45 -19.79 11.33
CA ASP A 175 -24.47 -20.53 10.59
C ASP A 175 -24.11 -20.66 9.11
N MET A 176 -23.12 -19.94 8.61
CA MET A 176 -22.73 -19.96 7.21
C MET A 176 -21.72 -21.06 6.86
N ARG A 177 -21.43 -21.98 7.78
CA ARG A 177 -20.49 -23.10 7.60
C ARG A 177 -21.09 -24.22 6.76
N GLY A 178 -20.36 -24.70 5.74
CA GLY A 178 -20.76 -25.87 4.94
C GLY A 178 -20.56 -25.72 3.42
N VAL A 179 -21.18 -26.62 2.65
CA VAL A 179 -21.17 -26.59 1.18
C VAL A 179 -22.45 -25.95 0.66
N TYR A 180 -22.31 -24.98 -0.23
CA TYR A 180 -23.40 -24.31 -0.92
C TYR A 180 -23.40 -24.68 -2.40
N ARG A 181 -24.59 -24.82 -2.97
CA ARG A 181 -24.81 -25.13 -4.37
C ARG A 181 -25.77 -24.11 -5.00
N SER A 182 -25.44 -23.67 -6.20
CA SER A 182 -26.30 -22.88 -7.08
C SER A 182 -26.40 -23.54 -8.46
N THR A 183 -27.53 -23.32 -9.13
CA THR A 183 -27.79 -23.74 -10.53
C THR A 183 -28.25 -22.59 -11.41
N ASP A 184 -28.12 -21.36 -10.91
CA ASP A 184 -28.55 -20.12 -11.55
C ASP A 184 -27.44 -19.06 -11.55
N GLY A 185 -26.19 -19.53 -11.50
CA GLY A 185 -25.00 -18.69 -11.55
C GLY A 185 -24.79 -17.84 -10.29
N GLY A 186 -25.32 -18.28 -9.15
CA GLY A 186 -25.22 -17.60 -7.86
C GLY A 186 -26.35 -16.64 -7.55
N ALA A 187 -27.41 -16.58 -8.37
CA ALA A 187 -28.58 -15.78 -8.04
C ALA A 187 -29.30 -16.30 -6.78
N SER A 188 -29.22 -17.62 -6.53
CA SER A 188 -29.65 -18.25 -5.28
C SER A 188 -28.70 -19.38 -4.86
N TRP A 189 -28.66 -19.64 -3.55
CA TRP A 189 -27.79 -20.65 -2.94
C TRP A 189 -28.58 -21.59 -2.04
N THR A 190 -28.30 -22.89 -2.12
CA THR A 190 -28.80 -23.91 -1.20
C THR A 190 -27.63 -24.53 -0.44
N ARG A 191 -27.69 -24.55 0.90
CA ARG A 191 -26.71 -25.29 1.72
C ARG A 191 -27.02 -26.78 1.66
N THR A 192 -26.14 -27.57 1.02
CA THR A 192 -26.36 -29.01 0.79
C THR A 192 -25.56 -29.91 1.73
N LEU A 193 -24.51 -29.40 2.37
CA LEU A 193 -23.76 -30.10 3.43
C LEU A 193 -23.48 -29.15 4.60
N SER A 194 -23.74 -29.60 5.82
CA SER A 194 -23.38 -28.94 7.08
C SER A 194 -23.28 -29.99 8.18
N HIS A 195 -22.42 -29.77 9.18
CA HIS A 195 -22.31 -30.63 10.36
C HIS A 195 -22.90 -29.93 11.60
N ASP A 196 -22.30 -28.82 12.02
CA ASP A 196 -22.74 -27.96 13.12
C ASP A 196 -22.27 -26.50 12.88
N ARG A 197 -22.28 -25.67 13.92
CA ARG A 197 -21.87 -24.25 13.84
C ARG A 197 -20.35 -24.06 14.06
N ASP A 198 -19.61 -25.13 14.33
CA ASP A 198 -18.18 -25.16 14.62
C ASP A 198 -17.38 -25.71 13.42
N THR A 199 -18.05 -26.42 12.52
CA THR A 199 -17.45 -27.21 11.43
C THR A 199 -17.84 -26.67 10.06
N GLY A 200 -16.86 -26.16 9.31
CA GLY A 200 -17.04 -25.60 7.96
C GLY A 200 -16.47 -26.48 6.86
N ALA A 201 -16.83 -26.18 5.61
CA ALA A 201 -16.22 -26.83 4.45
C ALA A 201 -14.96 -26.07 4.02
N ILE A 202 -13.86 -26.78 3.75
CA ILE A 202 -12.57 -26.16 3.42
C ILE A 202 -12.10 -26.46 1.99
N ASP A 203 -12.40 -27.66 1.47
CA ASP A 203 -11.97 -28.05 0.12
C ASP A 203 -13.04 -28.89 -0.61
N LEU A 204 -13.00 -28.84 -1.93
CA LEU A 204 -13.86 -29.57 -2.87
C LEU A 204 -13.04 -30.08 -4.05
N ALA A 205 -13.33 -31.32 -4.46
CA ALA A 205 -12.85 -31.90 -5.70
C ALA A 205 -13.97 -32.68 -6.41
N ALA A 206 -13.94 -32.74 -7.73
CA ALA A 206 -14.96 -33.44 -8.51
C ALA A 206 -14.36 -34.17 -9.71
N ASP A 207 -15.05 -35.19 -10.17
CA ASP A 207 -14.76 -35.83 -11.44
C ASP A 207 -15.02 -34.87 -12.64
N PRO A 208 -14.52 -35.16 -13.86
CA PRO A 208 -14.70 -34.30 -15.03
C PRO A 208 -16.17 -34.05 -15.45
N THR A 209 -17.13 -34.79 -14.91
CA THR A 209 -18.56 -34.56 -15.16
C THR A 209 -19.27 -33.82 -14.01
N MET A 210 -18.60 -33.65 -12.87
CA MET A 210 -19.18 -33.15 -11.61
C MET A 210 -20.39 -33.98 -11.14
N HIS A 211 -20.38 -35.28 -11.42
CA HIS A 211 -21.37 -36.21 -10.89
C HIS A 211 -20.92 -36.75 -9.52
N GLN A 212 -19.64 -37.10 -9.41
CA GLN A 212 -18.99 -37.49 -8.16
C GLN A 212 -18.24 -36.29 -7.60
N VAL A 213 -18.67 -35.81 -6.44
CA VAL A 213 -18.07 -34.66 -5.76
C VAL A 213 -17.64 -35.08 -4.37
N TYR A 214 -16.48 -34.60 -3.94
CA TYR A 214 -15.92 -34.82 -2.62
C TYR A 214 -15.80 -33.49 -1.89
N ALA A 215 -16.07 -33.49 -0.59
CA ALA A 215 -15.97 -32.31 0.26
C ALA A 215 -15.25 -32.64 1.57
N SER A 216 -14.29 -31.80 1.95
CA SER A 216 -13.67 -31.84 3.26
C SER A 216 -14.39 -30.85 4.18
N LEU A 217 -14.82 -31.34 5.35
CA LEU A 217 -15.21 -30.51 6.46
C LEU A 217 -14.08 -30.45 7.50
N TRP A 218 -13.87 -29.27 8.08
CA TRP A 218 -12.85 -28.99 9.09
C TRP A 218 -13.49 -28.23 10.27
N GLN A 219 -13.38 -28.80 11.47
CA GLN A 219 -13.77 -28.13 12.70
C GLN A 219 -12.56 -27.42 13.30
N THR A 220 -12.61 -26.10 13.35
CA THR A 220 -11.54 -25.29 13.91
C THR A 220 -11.98 -23.86 14.22
N ARG A 221 -11.34 -23.27 15.22
CA ARG A 221 -11.38 -21.84 15.57
C ARG A 221 -10.00 -21.39 15.99
N ARG A 222 -9.70 -20.11 15.81
CA ARG A 222 -8.46 -19.52 16.32
C ARG A 222 -8.66 -18.94 17.72
N PRO A 223 -7.78 -19.26 18.69
CA PRO A 223 -7.75 -18.53 19.94
C PRO A 223 -6.96 -17.21 19.77
N PRO A 224 -7.26 -16.17 20.57
CA PRO A 224 -6.62 -14.85 20.43
C PRO A 224 -5.14 -14.80 20.81
N TRP A 225 -4.63 -15.81 21.53
CA TRP A 225 -3.26 -15.90 22.05
C TRP A 225 -2.30 -16.76 21.22
N SER A 226 -2.77 -17.39 20.15
CA SER A 226 -1.92 -18.25 19.31
C SER A 226 -1.79 -17.62 17.94
N VAL A 227 -0.67 -17.82 17.26
CA VAL A 227 -0.52 -17.47 15.85
C VAL A 227 -1.37 -18.41 14.97
N TYR A 228 -1.45 -19.69 15.34
CA TYR A 228 -2.06 -20.76 14.54
C TYR A 228 -3.29 -21.38 15.23
N PRO A 229 -4.24 -21.95 14.45
CA PRO A 229 -5.37 -22.70 14.99
C PRO A 229 -4.95 -24.07 15.53
N PRO A 230 -5.78 -24.70 16.38
CA PRO A 230 -5.75 -26.15 16.55
C PRO A 230 -5.92 -26.82 15.19
N SER A 231 -5.08 -27.82 14.92
CA SER A 231 -5.06 -28.49 13.61
C SER A 231 -6.28 -29.38 13.37
N ALA A 232 -6.85 -29.96 14.44
CA ALA A 232 -7.88 -31.00 14.36
C ALA A 232 -9.09 -30.75 15.25
N GLY A 233 -10.23 -31.35 14.86
CA GLY A 233 -11.48 -31.25 15.60
C GLY A 233 -12.47 -32.39 15.28
N PRO A 234 -13.40 -32.72 16.19
CA PRO A 234 -14.24 -33.91 16.09
C PRO A 234 -15.26 -33.91 14.94
N GLY A 235 -15.67 -32.74 14.43
CA GLY A 235 -16.55 -32.59 13.28
C GLY A 235 -15.85 -32.75 11.92
N SER A 236 -14.53 -32.81 11.90
CA SER A 236 -13.74 -32.91 10.66
C SER A 236 -13.96 -34.25 9.95
N GLY A 237 -13.91 -34.25 8.62
CA GLY A 237 -14.01 -35.49 7.84
C GLY A 237 -14.24 -35.28 6.35
N LEU A 238 -14.21 -36.41 5.62
CA LEU A 238 -14.40 -36.44 4.18
C LEU A 238 -15.80 -36.95 3.82
N TYR A 239 -16.43 -36.29 2.84
CA TYR A 239 -17.77 -36.61 2.36
C TYR A 239 -17.76 -36.79 0.85
N LYS A 240 -18.71 -37.60 0.35
CA LYS A 240 -18.93 -37.84 -1.08
C LYS A 240 -20.39 -37.63 -1.45
N SER A 241 -20.61 -36.98 -2.58
CA SER A 241 -21.87 -36.94 -3.31
C SER A 241 -21.76 -37.76 -4.60
N ASN A 242 -22.85 -38.42 -4.98
CA ASN A 242 -23.00 -39.10 -6.27
C ASN A 242 -24.12 -38.47 -7.12
N ASP A 243 -24.50 -37.23 -6.83
CA ASP A 243 -25.59 -36.51 -7.50
C ASP A 243 -25.24 -35.03 -7.72
N GLY A 244 -23.95 -34.73 -7.91
CA GLY A 244 -23.48 -33.37 -8.18
C GLY A 244 -23.60 -32.40 -7.01
N GLY A 245 -23.41 -32.92 -5.78
CA GLY A 245 -23.38 -32.18 -4.53
C GLY A 245 -24.75 -31.84 -3.95
N VAL A 246 -25.80 -32.59 -4.31
CA VAL A 246 -27.15 -32.41 -3.76
C VAL A 246 -27.30 -33.16 -2.44
N THR A 247 -26.84 -34.41 -2.38
CA THR A 247 -26.80 -35.24 -1.17
C THR A 247 -25.40 -35.77 -0.91
N TRP A 248 -25.08 -36.01 0.37
CA TRP A 248 -23.74 -36.34 0.83
C TRP A 248 -23.75 -37.53 1.79
N ALA A 249 -22.73 -38.37 1.69
CA ALA A 249 -22.43 -39.43 2.65
C ALA A 249 -21.00 -39.26 3.16
N GLN A 250 -20.80 -39.40 4.46
CA GLN A 250 -19.46 -39.40 5.05
C GLN A 250 -18.69 -40.64 4.60
N LEU A 251 -17.42 -40.47 4.24
CA LEU A 251 -16.52 -41.54 3.84
C LEU A 251 -15.74 -42.09 5.04
N HIS A 252 -15.55 -43.40 5.03
CA HIS A 252 -14.73 -44.17 5.96
C HIS A 252 -13.91 -45.19 5.16
N GLY A 253 -13.27 -46.16 5.82
CA GLY A 253 -12.64 -47.30 5.13
C GLY A 253 -11.15 -47.08 4.84
N GLY A 254 -10.37 -46.78 5.87
CA GLY A 254 -8.91 -46.64 5.81
C GLY A 254 -8.40 -45.24 6.14
N LEU A 255 -9.28 -44.24 6.15
CA LEU A 255 -8.98 -42.89 6.63
C LEU A 255 -8.89 -42.81 8.16
N PRO A 256 -8.09 -41.88 8.72
CA PRO A 256 -8.11 -41.58 10.15
C PRO A 256 -9.49 -41.15 10.64
N THR A 257 -9.85 -41.54 11.87
CA THR A 257 -11.16 -41.22 12.49
C THR A 257 -11.05 -40.43 13.80
N GLN A 258 -9.83 -40.16 14.26
CA GLN A 258 -9.53 -39.37 15.46
C GLN A 258 -8.51 -38.30 15.09
N ASP A 259 -8.60 -37.15 15.74
CA ASP A 259 -7.70 -36.01 15.55
C ASP A 259 -7.53 -35.65 14.08
N VAL A 260 -8.64 -35.61 13.34
CA VAL A 260 -8.66 -35.26 11.90
C VAL A 260 -8.68 -33.74 11.75
N GLY A 261 -7.73 -33.22 10.98
CA GLY A 261 -7.59 -31.81 10.64
C GLY A 261 -8.05 -31.48 9.22
N LYS A 262 -7.40 -30.46 8.63
CA LYS A 262 -7.64 -30.04 7.24
C LYS A 262 -7.32 -31.21 6.29
N ILE A 263 -8.14 -31.40 5.26
CA ILE A 263 -7.92 -32.40 4.21
C ILE A 263 -7.96 -31.71 2.85
N GLY A 264 -6.88 -31.84 2.09
CA GLY A 264 -6.81 -31.41 0.69
C GLY A 264 -7.23 -32.53 -0.26
N LEU A 265 -7.93 -32.20 -1.35
CA LEU A 265 -8.56 -33.17 -2.23
C LEU A 265 -8.22 -32.95 -3.71
N ALA A 266 -8.00 -34.06 -4.42
CA ALA A 266 -7.94 -34.06 -5.89
C ALA A 266 -8.48 -35.37 -6.48
N VAL A 267 -9.26 -35.25 -7.55
CA VAL A 267 -9.69 -36.37 -8.38
C VAL A 267 -8.85 -36.37 -9.65
N ALA A 268 -8.34 -37.52 -10.08
CA ALA A 268 -7.59 -37.64 -11.31
C ALA A 268 -8.51 -37.51 -12.54
N PRO A 269 -8.39 -36.46 -13.38
CA PRO A 269 -9.31 -36.28 -14.52
C PRO A 269 -9.22 -37.39 -15.57
N SER A 270 -8.02 -37.96 -15.76
CA SER A 270 -7.78 -39.06 -16.71
C SER A 270 -8.33 -40.40 -16.23
N GLU A 271 -8.48 -40.60 -14.91
CA GLU A 271 -9.00 -41.81 -14.29
C GLU A 271 -9.89 -41.46 -13.09
N PRO A 272 -11.19 -41.12 -13.31
CA PRO A 272 -12.04 -40.54 -12.26
C PRO A 272 -12.33 -41.41 -11.03
N GLN A 273 -11.97 -42.70 -11.07
CA GLN A 273 -12.03 -43.57 -9.89
C GLN A 273 -10.88 -43.31 -8.91
N ARG A 274 -9.80 -42.67 -9.36
CA ARG A 274 -8.66 -42.33 -8.53
C ARG A 274 -8.84 -40.98 -7.85
N VAL A 275 -8.76 -41.00 -6.53
CA VAL A 275 -8.88 -39.83 -5.67
C VAL A 275 -7.72 -39.80 -4.69
N TYR A 276 -7.12 -38.63 -4.54
CA TYR A 276 -6.08 -38.36 -3.55
C TYR A 276 -6.64 -37.46 -2.45
N ALA A 277 -6.22 -37.74 -1.22
CA ALA A 277 -6.50 -36.92 -0.06
C ALA A 277 -5.22 -36.74 0.74
N ILE A 278 -4.77 -35.50 0.94
CA ILE A 278 -3.69 -35.22 1.89
C ILE A 278 -4.30 -34.82 3.22
N VAL A 279 -4.01 -35.59 4.26
CA VAL A 279 -4.75 -35.57 5.53
C VAL A 279 -3.84 -35.13 6.66
N ASP A 280 -4.19 -34.03 7.33
CA ASP A 280 -3.64 -33.69 8.64
C ASP A 280 -4.30 -34.57 9.70
N ALA A 281 -3.50 -35.43 10.34
CA ALA A 281 -3.92 -36.27 11.45
C ALA A 281 -2.69 -36.84 12.16
N LYS A 282 -2.90 -37.50 13.31
CA LYS A 282 -1.83 -38.28 13.96
C LYS A 282 -1.26 -39.38 13.05
N ALA A 283 -2.09 -39.99 12.22
CA ALA A 283 -1.71 -40.86 11.13
C ALA A 283 -1.85 -40.10 9.79
N GLY A 284 -1.25 -38.92 9.69
CA GLY A 284 -1.35 -38.05 8.52
C GLY A 284 -0.49 -38.52 7.34
N GLY A 285 -0.74 -37.91 6.18
CA GLY A 285 -0.02 -38.20 4.94
C GLY A 285 -0.91 -38.19 3.71
N LEU A 286 -0.36 -38.69 2.60
CA LEU A 286 -1.06 -38.82 1.34
C LEU A 286 -1.82 -40.14 1.28
N TYR A 287 -3.13 -40.05 1.24
CA TYR A 287 -4.05 -41.15 1.02
C TYR A 287 -4.50 -41.21 -0.44
N ARG A 288 -4.72 -42.43 -0.93
CA ARG A 288 -5.28 -42.68 -2.26
C ARG A 288 -6.42 -43.69 -2.18
N SER A 289 -7.44 -43.46 -2.99
CA SER A 289 -8.48 -44.41 -3.35
C SER A 289 -8.42 -44.67 -4.85
N ASP A 290 -8.59 -45.94 -5.24
CA ASP A 290 -8.66 -46.37 -6.65
C ASP A 290 -10.09 -46.85 -7.03
N ASP A 291 -11.07 -46.68 -6.11
CA ASP A 291 -12.46 -47.14 -6.22
C ASP A 291 -13.49 -46.04 -5.87
N ALA A 292 -13.16 -44.80 -6.27
CA ALA A 292 -13.95 -43.59 -6.06
C ALA A 292 -14.33 -43.34 -4.58
N GLY A 293 -13.36 -43.51 -3.69
CA GLY A 293 -13.47 -43.22 -2.26
C GLY A 293 -14.12 -44.31 -1.41
N SER A 294 -14.33 -45.52 -1.96
CA SER A 294 -14.93 -46.64 -1.20
C SER A 294 -13.93 -47.27 -0.23
N THR A 295 -12.66 -47.37 -0.65
CA THR A 295 -11.53 -47.77 0.19
C THR A 295 -10.35 -46.81 0.02
N TRP A 296 -9.65 -46.55 1.12
CA TRP A 296 -8.51 -45.63 1.18
C TRP A 296 -7.27 -46.34 1.72
N ARG A 297 -6.10 -45.95 1.19
CA ARG A 297 -4.80 -46.45 1.63
C ARG A 297 -3.86 -45.27 1.85
N LEU A 298 -3.15 -45.27 2.96
CA LEU A 298 -1.99 -44.38 3.16
C LEU A 298 -0.90 -44.84 2.19
N ILE A 299 -0.56 -44.00 1.22
CA ILE A 299 0.47 -44.28 0.21
C ILE A 299 1.83 -43.82 0.71
N ASP A 300 1.89 -42.60 1.23
CA ASP A 300 3.11 -42.01 1.76
C ASP A 300 2.81 -41.19 3.02
N GLY A 301 3.55 -41.49 4.10
CA GLY A 301 3.48 -40.80 5.39
C GLY A 301 4.59 -39.77 5.60
N ASP A 302 5.40 -39.50 4.59
CA ASP A 302 6.49 -38.53 4.66
C ASP A 302 5.97 -37.16 5.11
N VAL A 303 6.46 -36.74 6.28
CA VAL A 303 6.05 -35.49 6.92
C VAL A 303 6.32 -34.26 6.05
N ARG A 304 7.30 -34.32 5.14
CA ARG A 304 7.59 -33.21 4.21
C ARG A 304 6.38 -32.81 3.35
N LEU A 305 5.44 -33.73 3.15
CA LEU A 305 4.25 -33.49 2.34
C LEU A 305 3.13 -32.80 3.13
N TRP A 306 3.16 -32.86 4.47
CA TRP A 306 2.02 -32.44 5.32
C TRP A 306 2.42 -31.85 6.68
N GLN A 307 3.67 -31.45 6.88
CA GLN A 307 4.24 -31.00 8.16
C GLN A 307 3.49 -29.81 8.79
N ARG A 308 2.78 -29.01 7.98
CA ARG A 308 1.87 -27.94 8.41
C ARG A 308 0.49 -28.16 7.78
N GLY A 309 -0.10 -29.33 8.03
CA GLY A 309 -1.36 -29.75 7.39
C GLY A 309 -2.53 -28.77 7.53
N TRP A 310 -2.65 -28.10 8.68
CA TRP A 310 -3.61 -27.01 8.90
C TRP A 310 -3.44 -25.81 7.94
N TYR A 311 -2.26 -25.62 7.36
CA TYR A 311 -1.93 -24.52 6.44
C TYR A 311 -1.95 -25.00 4.99
N PHE A 312 -1.17 -26.04 4.65
CA PHE A 312 -0.85 -26.32 3.24
C PHE A 312 -1.64 -27.41 2.56
N CYS A 313 -2.36 -28.31 3.25
CA CYS A 313 -2.94 -29.53 2.66
C CYS A 313 -3.57 -29.33 1.26
N HIS A 314 -2.76 -29.39 0.20
CA HIS A 314 -3.09 -29.05 -1.18
C HIS A 314 -2.45 -30.09 -2.08
N VAL A 315 -3.30 -30.78 -2.84
CA VAL A 315 -2.90 -31.82 -3.78
C VAL A 315 -3.47 -31.46 -5.15
N THR A 316 -2.66 -31.63 -6.18
CA THR A 316 -3.06 -31.41 -7.57
C THR A 316 -2.62 -32.59 -8.43
N VAL A 317 -3.48 -33.07 -9.31
CA VAL A 317 -3.19 -34.23 -10.18
C VAL A 317 -3.03 -33.73 -11.62
N ASP A 318 -2.08 -34.31 -12.36
CA ASP A 318 -1.94 -34.05 -13.79
C ASP A 318 -3.23 -34.46 -14.52
N PRO A 319 -3.87 -33.56 -15.29
CA PRO A 319 -5.15 -33.84 -15.94
C PRO A 319 -5.06 -34.93 -17.02
N LYS A 320 -3.86 -35.28 -17.48
CA LYS A 320 -3.61 -36.32 -18.49
C LYS A 320 -2.95 -37.59 -17.94
N ASN A 321 -2.55 -37.61 -16.66
CA ASN A 321 -1.93 -38.78 -16.05
C ASN A 321 -2.24 -38.90 -14.55
N ALA A 322 -3.00 -39.93 -14.18
CA ALA A 322 -3.44 -40.18 -12.82
C ALA A 322 -2.32 -40.59 -11.83
N ASP A 323 -1.13 -40.94 -12.32
CA ASP A 323 0.05 -41.24 -11.51
C ASP A 323 0.92 -40.01 -11.21
N THR A 324 0.77 -38.92 -11.97
CA THR A 324 1.52 -37.69 -11.74
C THR A 324 0.76 -36.78 -10.77
N VAL A 325 1.34 -36.54 -9.60
CA VAL A 325 0.72 -35.79 -8.50
C VAL A 325 1.69 -34.76 -7.94
N TYR A 326 1.16 -33.58 -7.64
CA TYR A 326 1.87 -32.46 -7.05
C TYR A 326 1.31 -32.18 -5.66
N ILE A 327 2.18 -31.99 -4.68
CA ILE A 327 1.84 -31.53 -3.33
C ILE A 327 2.52 -30.18 -3.10
N SER A 328 1.73 -29.20 -2.66
CA SER A 328 2.26 -27.91 -2.21
C SER A 328 2.41 -27.93 -0.69
N ASP A 329 3.60 -27.61 -0.21
CA ASP A 329 3.93 -27.37 1.21
C ASP A 329 5.05 -26.29 1.22
N THR A 330 6.04 -26.37 2.11
CA THR A 330 7.25 -25.51 2.07
C THR A 330 8.14 -25.76 0.83
N SER A 331 7.70 -26.65 -0.05
CA SER A 331 8.22 -26.92 -1.38
C SER A 331 7.11 -27.52 -2.23
N VAL A 332 7.21 -27.40 -3.54
CA VAL A 332 6.37 -28.19 -4.44
C VAL A 332 7.03 -29.54 -4.67
N TYR A 333 6.34 -30.60 -4.27
CA TYR A 333 6.78 -31.98 -4.47
C TYR A 333 6.04 -32.60 -5.64
N ARG A 334 6.74 -33.36 -6.49
CA ARG A 334 6.16 -34.13 -7.59
C ARG A 334 6.43 -35.62 -7.44
N SER A 335 5.37 -36.41 -7.64
CA SER A 335 5.39 -37.85 -7.85
C SER A 335 4.98 -38.17 -9.29
N THR A 336 5.49 -39.27 -9.84
CA THR A 336 5.08 -39.82 -11.15
C THR A 336 4.69 -41.30 -11.08
N ASP A 337 4.49 -41.85 -9.88
CA ASP A 337 4.18 -43.26 -9.62
C ASP A 337 2.96 -43.44 -8.69
N GLY A 338 2.03 -42.49 -8.77
CA GLY A 338 0.78 -42.55 -8.04
C GLY A 338 0.91 -42.19 -6.55
N GLY A 339 1.92 -41.41 -6.20
CA GLY A 339 2.16 -40.84 -4.88
C GLY A 339 3.14 -41.65 -4.03
N ALA A 340 3.83 -42.65 -4.58
CA ALA A 340 4.70 -43.53 -3.80
C ALA A 340 6.08 -42.91 -3.54
N HIS A 341 6.58 -42.07 -4.44
CA HIS A 341 7.84 -41.35 -4.25
C HIS A 341 7.76 -39.90 -4.72
N PHE A 342 8.28 -38.98 -3.90
CA PHE A 342 8.26 -37.54 -4.18
C PHE A 342 9.65 -36.93 -4.34
N THR A 343 9.78 -36.00 -5.28
CA THR A 343 10.94 -35.12 -5.46
C THR A 343 10.51 -33.67 -5.38
N ALA A 344 11.25 -32.84 -4.62
CA ALA A 344 11.03 -31.40 -4.63
C ALA A 344 11.44 -30.80 -5.98
N ILE A 345 10.54 -30.04 -6.61
CA ILE A 345 10.75 -29.43 -7.94
C ILE A 345 10.81 -27.90 -7.89
N LYS A 346 10.37 -27.28 -6.78
CA LYS A 346 10.43 -25.84 -6.52
C LYS A 346 10.44 -25.58 -5.01
N GLY A 347 11.23 -24.59 -4.58
CA GLY A 347 11.35 -24.13 -3.18
C GLY A 347 12.76 -23.64 -2.88
N SER A 348 12.96 -23.09 -1.68
CA SER A 348 14.25 -22.58 -1.20
C SER A 348 14.60 -23.18 0.18
N PRO A 349 15.89 -23.34 0.54
CA PRO A 349 16.28 -23.78 1.89
C PRO A 349 15.85 -22.82 3.00
N ASP A 350 15.68 -21.53 2.66
CA ASP A 350 15.29 -20.48 3.59
C ASP A 350 13.75 -20.41 3.78
N GLY A 351 12.99 -21.18 2.99
CA GLY A 351 11.54 -21.37 3.10
C GLY A 351 10.74 -20.55 2.10
N ASP A 352 10.05 -21.23 1.18
CA ASP A 352 8.94 -20.68 0.38
C ASP A 352 7.67 -21.45 0.78
N ASP A 353 6.51 -20.80 0.85
CA ASP A 353 5.27 -21.41 1.36
C ASP A 353 4.24 -21.51 0.21
N PHE A 354 4.04 -22.71 -0.36
CA PHE A 354 3.20 -22.91 -1.55
C PHE A 354 1.78 -23.37 -1.22
N HIS A 355 0.80 -22.80 -1.92
CA HIS A 355 -0.62 -23.08 -1.71
C HIS A 355 -1.23 -23.78 -2.92
N GLN A 356 -2.02 -23.05 -3.71
CA GLN A 356 -2.77 -23.64 -4.80
C GLN A 356 -1.95 -23.69 -6.10
N MET A 357 -2.01 -24.84 -6.78
CA MET A 357 -1.50 -25.04 -8.13
C MET A 357 -2.67 -25.31 -9.09
N TRP A 358 -2.58 -24.79 -10.31
CA TRP A 358 -3.47 -25.14 -11.41
C TRP A 358 -2.64 -25.57 -12.61
N LEU A 359 -3.04 -26.68 -13.24
CA LEU A 359 -2.48 -27.16 -14.50
C LEU A 359 -3.55 -27.05 -15.58
N ASP A 360 -3.14 -26.63 -16.77
CA ASP A 360 -4.04 -26.56 -17.90
C ASP A 360 -4.48 -27.98 -18.33
N PRO A 361 -5.80 -28.28 -18.34
CA PRO A 361 -6.31 -29.59 -18.74
C PRO A 361 -6.01 -29.94 -20.20
N LEU A 362 -5.77 -28.96 -21.06
CA LEU A 362 -5.44 -29.16 -22.46
C LEU A 362 -3.93 -29.25 -22.72
N ASP A 363 -3.09 -28.67 -21.85
CA ASP A 363 -1.64 -28.76 -21.91
C ASP A 363 -0.98 -28.62 -20.51
N PRO A 364 -0.68 -29.73 -19.81
CA PRO A 364 -0.12 -29.69 -18.45
C PRO A 364 1.24 -28.99 -18.31
N SER A 365 1.89 -28.59 -19.41
CA SER A 365 3.11 -27.77 -19.35
C SER A 365 2.82 -26.32 -18.91
N HIS A 366 1.58 -25.85 -19.11
CA HIS A 366 1.08 -24.57 -18.65
C HIS A 366 0.55 -24.69 -17.22
N MET A 367 1.13 -23.92 -16.31
CA MET A 367 0.89 -24.01 -14.88
C MET A 367 0.88 -22.63 -14.24
N VAL A 368 0.06 -22.45 -13.21
CA VAL A 368 0.13 -21.30 -12.30
C VAL A 368 0.14 -21.79 -10.86
N LEU A 369 0.92 -21.11 -10.03
CA LEU A 369 1.19 -21.48 -8.66
C LEU A 369 1.10 -20.23 -7.76
N GLY A 370 0.27 -20.32 -6.72
CA GLY A 370 0.19 -19.36 -5.63
C GLY A 370 1.12 -19.75 -4.47
N SER A 371 1.70 -18.74 -3.83
CA SER A 371 2.58 -18.88 -2.67
C SER A 371 2.44 -17.68 -1.74
N ASP A 372 3.00 -17.76 -0.54
CA ASP A 372 3.08 -16.64 0.40
C ASP A 372 3.87 -15.45 -0.18
N GLN A 373 4.76 -15.70 -1.14
CA GLN A 373 5.56 -14.70 -1.87
C GLN A 373 4.87 -14.18 -3.15
N GLY A 374 3.64 -14.60 -3.45
CA GLY A 374 2.89 -14.20 -4.63
C GLY A 374 2.73 -15.32 -5.67
N THR A 375 2.56 -14.94 -6.92
CA THR A 375 2.18 -15.88 -8.00
C THR A 375 3.29 -16.09 -9.01
N SER A 376 3.50 -17.33 -9.43
CA SER A 376 4.41 -17.68 -10.54
C SER A 376 3.70 -18.53 -11.60
N VAL A 377 4.09 -18.34 -12.86
CA VAL A 377 3.60 -19.10 -14.02
C VAL A 377 4.74 -19.91 -14.62
N SER A 378 4.43 -21.13 -15.08
CA SER A 378 5.33 -21.97 -15.88
C SER A 378 4.65 -22.29 -17.21
N THR A 379 5.40 -22.30 -18.30
CA THR A 379 4.94 -22.73 -19.63
C THR A 379 5.75 -23.90 -20.21
N ASP A 380 6.61 -24.51 -19.40
CA ASP A 380 7.53 -25.58 -19.82
C ASP A 380 7.52 -26.81 -18.88
N GLY A 381 6.40 -27.00 -18.15
CA GLY A 381 6.23 -28.15 -17.25
C GLY A 381 7.05 -28.05 -15.97
N ALA A 382 7.03 -26.88 -15.33
CA ALA A 382 7.70 -26.54 -14.08
C ALA A 382 9.24 -26.56 -14.15
N ARG A 383 9.84 -26.41 -15.34
CA ARG A 383 11.30 -26.27 -15.46
C ARG A 383 11.74 -24.85 -15.15
N THR A 384 10.97 -23.85 -15.57
CA THR A 384 11.17 -22.44 -15.26
C THR A 384 9.89 -21.77 -14.79
N TRP A 385 10.02 -20.69 -14.02
CA TRP A 385 8.89 -19.98 -13.40
C TRP A 385 9.05 -18.46 -13.58
N SER A 386 7.94 -17.76 -13.83
CA SER A 386 7.91 -16.29 -13.85
C SER A 386 8.23 -15.71 -12.47
N SER A 387 8.74 -14.47 -12.47
CA SER A 387 9.06 -13.73 -11.24
C SER A 387 7.79 -13.38 -10.45
N TRP A 388 7.92 -13.32 -9.12
CA TRP A 388 6.96 -12.72 -8.21
C TRP A 388 7.39 -11.30 -7.73
N PHE A 389 8.53 -10.79 -8.23
CA PHE A 389 9.01 -9.40 -8.06
C PHE A 389 8.37 -8.42 -9.07
N ASN A 390 7.12 -8.65 -9.44
CA ASN A 390 6.34 -7.80 -10.33
C ASN A 390 4.90 -7.58 -9.85
N GLN A 391 4.61 -7.91 -8.59
CA GLN A 391 3.28 -7.88 -7.98
C GLN A 391 3.32 -6.97 -6.75
N PRO A 392 2.67 -5.80 -6.72
CA PRO A 392 2.67 -4.91 -5.56
C PRO A 392 1.60 -5.35 -4.55
N THR A 393 1.70 -6.60 -4.08
CA THR A 393 0.77 -7.24 -3.14
C THR A 393 1.38 -7.53 -1.77
N GLY A 394 2.57 -6.97 -1.48
CA GLY A 394 3.25 -7.13 -0.20
C GLY A 394 2.37 -6.78 1.00
N GLN A 395 2.41 -7.66 2.01
CA GLN A 395 1.67 -7.55 3.27
C GLN A 395 2.57 -6.99 4.38
N PHE A 396 2.55 -5.67 4.56
CA PHE A 396 3.38 -4.98 5.56
C PHE A 396 2.61 -4.76 6.86
N TYR A 397 3.24 -5.10 7.99
CA TYR A 397 2.66 -4.93 9.32
C TYR A 397 2.77 -3.50 9.86
N HIS A 398 3.92 -2.87 9.61
CA HIS A 398 4.28 -1.57 10.18
C HIS A 398 5.01 -0.73 9.14
N VAL A 399 5.00 0.60 9.33
CA VAL A 399 5.81 1.53 8.53
C VAL A 399 6.62 2.44 9.44
N ALA A 400 7.93 2.39 9.28
CA ALA A 400 8.85 3.36 9.87
C ALA A 400 9.51 4.20 8.78
N THR A 401 9.91 5.42 9.14
CA THR A 401 10.59 6.36 8.23
C THR A 401 11.83 6.95 8.89
N ASP A 402 12.89 7.17 8.13
CA ASP A 402 14.15 7.73 8.63
C ASP A 402 14.32 9.23 8.34
N ASN A 403 15.53 9.74 8.60
CA ASN A 403 15.93 11.13 8.38
C ASN A 403 16.71 11.39 7.07
N ALA A 404 16.78 10.43 6.15
CA ALA A 404 17.50 10.61 4.88
C ALA A 404 16.78 11.58 3.92
N PHE A 405 17.48 12.03 2.87
CA PHE A 405 16.86 12.68 1.72
C PHE A 405 17.30 12.01 0.41
N PRO A 406 16.36 11.47 -0.39
CA PRO A 406 14.96 11.21 -0.02
C PRO A 406 14.87 10.30 1.23
N TYR A 407 13.79 10.43 2.01
CA TYR A 407 13.63 9.57 3.18
C TYR A 407 13.30 8.14 2.73
N ARG A 408 13.57 7.17 3.60
CA ARG A 408 13.31 5.75 3.33
C ARG A 408 12.18 5.26 4.21
N LEU A 409 11.40 4.33 3.67
CA LEU A 409 10.35 3.60 4.36
C LEU A 409 10.86 2.20 4.66
N TYR A 410 10.46 1.68 5.81
CA TYR A 410 10.87 0.39 6.33
C TYR A 410 9.63 -0.35 6.82
N GLY A 411 9.55 -1.65 6.52
CA GLY A 411 8.56 -2.52 7.13
C GLY A 411 8.90 -3.99 6.93
N ALA A 412 8.48 -4.80 7.90
CA ALA A 412 8.52 -6.25 7.77
C ALA A 412 7.37 -6.71 6.88
N GLN A 413 7.69 -7.50 5.87
CA GLN A 413 6.71 -8.13 4.98
C GLN A 413 6.53 -9.58 5.40
N GLN A 414 5.26 -9.95 5.57
CA GLN A 414 4.85 -11.32 5.81
C GLN A 414 5.54 -12.32 4.86
N ASP A 415 6.09 -13.40 5.43
CA ASP A 415 6.71 -14.55 4.75
C ASP A 415 7.81 -14.19 3.73
N SER A 416 8.31 -12.96 3.79
CA SER A 416 9.22 -12.36 2.82
C SER A 416 10.36 -11.58 3.48
N GLY A 417 10.32 -11.39 4.79
CA GLY A 417 11.32 -10.58 5.47
C GLY A 417 11.12 -9.07 5.22
N ALA A 418 11.97 -8.27 5.86
CA ALA A 418 11.81 -6.84 5.86
C ALA A 418 12.38 -6.18 4.60
N ALA A 419 11.80 -5.04 4.24
CA ALA A 419 12.21 -4.24 3.10
C ALA A 419 12.45 -2.79 3.50
N MET A 420 13.42 -2.17 2.82
CA MET A 420 13.64 -0.74 2.82
C MET A 420 13.45 -0.22 1.40
N ILE A 421 12.68 0.86 1.23
CA ILE A 421 12.41 1.50 -0.07
C ILE A 421 12.51 3.02 0.05
N VAL A 422 13.03 3.69 -0.98
CA VAL A 422 13.11 5.16 -1.02
C VAL A 422 11.74 5.79 -1.27
N SER A 423 11.48 6.96 -0.70
CA SER A 423 10.25 7.72 -0.95
C SER A 423 10.20 8.33 -2.36
N ARG A 424 11.35 8.41 -3.04
CA ARG A 424 11.55 8.99 -4.37
C ARG A 424 12.84 8.43 -4.97
N SER A 425 12.81 8.07 -6.25
CA SER A 425 13.95 7.66 -7.07
C SER A 425 14.46 8.82 -7.93
N ASP A 426 15.71 8.72 -8.38
CA ASP A 426 16.30 9.60 -9.42
C ASP A 426 16.02 9.06 -10.85
N HIS A 427 15.21 8.00 -10.98
CA HIS A 427 14.73 7.44 -12.25
C HIS A 427 13.29 7.88 -12.56
N ARG A 428 12.71 7.46 -13.68
CA ARG A 428 11.31 7.82 -14.03
C ARG A 428 10.27 7.31 -13.02
N GLY A 429 10.56 6.20 -12.34
CA GLY A 429 9.75 5.64 -11.26
C GLY A 429 10.63 4.98 -10.20
N ILE A 430 9.99 4.40 -9.19
CA ILE A 430 10.64 3.61 -8.14
C ILE A 430 10.65 2.15 -8.58
N GLU A 431 11.84 1.58 -8.76
CA GLU A 431 12.05 0.26 -9.35
C GLU A 431 12.66 -0.75 -8.36
N GLU A 432 13.01 -1.95 -8.84
CA GLU A 432 13.68 -2.98 -8.03
C GLU A 432 14.99 -2.49 -7.42
N ARG A 433 15.75 -1.64 -8.13
CA ARG A 433 17.01 -1.06 -7.65
C ARG A 433 16.85 -0.07 -6.48
N ASP A 434 15.64 0.44 -6.28
CA ASP A 434 15.31 1.50 -5.33
C ASP A 434 14.80 0.98 -3.99
N TRP A 435 14.68 -0.34 -3.86
CA TRP A 435 14.44 -1.03 -2.61
C TRP A 435 15.46 -2.15 -2.41
N ARG A 436 15.58 -2.62 -1.17
CA ARG A 436 16.38 -3.82 -0.87
C ARG A 436 15.79 -4.55 0.34
N PRO A 437 16.00 -5.87 0.44
CA PRO A 437 15.73 -6.58 1.68
C PRO A 437 16.65 -6.05 2.78
N ILE A 438 16.13 -6.02 4.00
CA ILE A 438 16.89 -5.80 5.22
C ILE A 438 16.61 -6.95 6.18
N THR A 439 17.57 -7.25 7.02
CA THR A 439 17.48 -8.34 7.99
C THR A 439 16.83 -7.89 9.29
N ALA A 440 17.08 -6.64 9.72
CA ALA A 440 16.44 -6.06 10.88
C ALA A 440 14.93 -5.97 10.64
N GLY A 441 14.15 -6.64 11.49
CA GLY A 441 12.69 -6.76 11.35
C GLY A 441 12.22 -8.18 11.10
N GLY A 442 13.02 -9.03 10.45
CA GLY A 442 12.55 -10.34 9.99
C GLY A 442 11.28 -10.19 9.14
N GLU A 443 10.37 -11.15 9.21
CA GLU A 443 9.11 -11.16 8.42
C GLU A 443 7.93 -10.45 9.10
N SER A 444 8.07 -10.05 10.36
CA SER A 444 6.93 -9.52 11.13
C SER A 444 7.24 -8.39 12.12
N GLY A 445 8.50 -8.20 12.49
CA GLY A 445 8.89 -7.30 13.56
C GLY A 445 8.69 -5.82 13.22
N SER A 446 8.44 -5.00 14.24
CA SER A 446 8.56 -3.55 14.12
C SER A 446 10.00 -3.16 13.77
N ILE A 447 10.15 -2.05 13.05
CA ILE A 447 11.45 -1.52 12.64
C ILE A 447 11.61 -0.09 13.17
N ALA A 448 12.78 0.21 13.71
CA ALA A 448 13.12 1.52 14.26
C ALA A 448 14.47 2.00 13.68
N PRO A 449 14.47 2.84 12.63
CA PRO A 449 15.67 3.52 12.14
C PRO A 449 16.29 4.39 13.25
N ASP A 450 17.62 4.42 13.37
CA ASP A 450 18.28 5.29 14.36
C ASP A 450 18.07 6.76 13.97
N PRO A 451 17.50 7.60 14.85
CA PRO A 451 17.23 8.99 14.52
C PRO A 451 18.50 9.82 14.30
N ARG A 452 19.69 9.34 14.71
CA ARG A 452 20.96 10.05 14.63
C ARG A 452 21.90 9.50 13.56
N ASP A 453 21.65 8.30 13.06
CA ASP A 453 22.52 7.64 12.10
C ASP A 453 21.67 6.88 11.08
N THR A 454 21.58 7.43 9.87
CA THR A 454 20.79 6.84 8.78
C THR A 454 21.34 5.48 8.33
N ASP A 455 22.58 5.12 8.66
CA ASP A 455 23.10 3.81 8.29
C ASP A 455 22.72 2.73 9.31
N ILE A 456 22.05 3.06 10.42
CA ILE A 456 21.69 2.10 11.47
C ILE A 456 20.18 1.94 11.58
N VAL A 457 19.73 0.69 11.60
CA VAL A 457 18.32 0.32 11.83
C VAL A 457 18.23 -0.81 12.84
N TYR A 458 17.15 -0.83 13.62
CA TYR A 458 16.84 -1.90 14.56
C TYR A 458 15.50 -2.58 14.20
N GLY A 459 15.33 -3.87 14.47
CA GLY A 459 14.05 -4.55 14.26
C GLY A 459 13.98 -5.97 14.80
N GLY A 460 12.81 -6.62 14.70
CA GLY A 460 12.60 -8.02 15.12
C GLY A 460 12.73 -8.20 16.64
N GLU A 461 13.38 -9.28 17.09
CA GLU A 461 13.77 -9.50 18.50
C GLU A 461 14.95 -8.60 18.96
N VAL A 462 15.07 -7.44 18.32
CA VAL A 462 16.11 -6.42 18.44
C VAL A 462 17.46 -6.84 17.85
N ASP A 463 17.47 -6.95 16.54
CA ASP A 463 18.68 -6.93 15.72
C ASP A 463 19.04 -5.49 15.35
N ARG A 464 20.34 -5.18 15.36
CA ARG A 464 20.92 -3.93 14.88
C ARG A 464 21.64 -4.20 13.57
N GLU A 465 21.17 -3.58 12.50
CA GLU A 465 21.78 -3.69 11.16
C GLU A 465 22.47 -2.38 10.78
N ASN A 466 23.70 -2.50 10.25
CA ASN A 466 24.39 -1.42 9.56
C ASN A 466 24.18 -1.55 8.06
N LEU A 467 23.45 -0.61 7.49
CA LEU A 467 23.03 -0.56 6.09
C LEU A 467 24.18 -0.29 5.11
N HIS A 468 25.29 0.30 5.58
CA HIS A 468 26.47 0.55 4.77
C HIS A 468 27.36 -0.70 4.66
N SER A 469 27.59 -1.41 5.77
CA SER A 469 28.41 -2.62 5.79
C SER A 469 27.63 -3.92 5.57
N ASN A 470 26.29 -3.85 5.55
CA ASN A 470 25.37 -5.00 5.54
C ASN A 470 25.68 -6.04 6.63
N GLN A 471 25.98 -5.55 7.85
CA GLN A 471 26.24 -6.41 9.00
C GLN A 471 25.13 -6.28 10.02
N THR A 472 24.67 -7.43 10.51
CA THR A 472 23.58 -7.54 11.47
C THR A 472 24.09 -8.19 12.75
N GLN A 473 23.73 -7.59 13.87
CA GLN A 473 24.10 -8.05 15.19
C GLN A 473 22.84 -8.11 16.05
N SER A 474 22.56 -9.27 16.64
CA SER A 474 21.55 -9.35 17.68
C SER A 474 22.01 -8.57 18.91
N VAL A 475 21.17 -7.61 19.34
CA VAL A 475 21.36 -6.81 20.56
C VAL A 475 20.16 -6.98 21.48
N SER A 476 19.50 -8.14 21.43
CA SER A 476 18.30 -8.46 22.17
C SER A 476 18.46 -8.26 23.69
N PRO A 477 17.47 -7.65 24.38
CA PRO A 477 17.50 -7.47 25.83
C PRO A 477 17.46 -8.80 26.60
N THR A 478 17.06 -9.91 25.98
CA THR A 478 16.89 -11.22 26.61
C THR A 478 18.07 -12.17 26.36
N ALA A 479 18.97 -11.82 25.45
CA ALA A 479 20.14 -12.63 25.12
C ALA A 479 20.97 -12.96 26.37
N GLY A 480 21.13 -14.27 26.65
CA GLY A 480 21.90 -14.77 27.80
C GLY A 480 21.26 -14.52 29.17
N ARG A 481 20.01 -14.04 29.25
CA ARG A 481 19.30 -13.85 30.52
C ARG A 481 18.44 -15.07 30.87
N PRO A 482 18.63 -15.69 32.05
CA PRO A 482 17.82 -16.84 32.45
C PRO A 482 16.35 -16.40 32.66
N GLY A 483 15.41 -17.16 32.11
CA GLY A 483 13.98 -16.93 32.26
C GLY A 483 13.17 -17.34 31.04
N VAL A 484 11.85 -17.41 31.20
CA VAL A 484 10.90 -17.56 30.08
C VAL A 484 10.44 -16.15 29.70
N TRP A 485 10.78 -15.72 28.49
CA TRP A 485 10.41 -14.41 27.94
C TRP A 485 9.25 -14.61 26.97
N ARG A 486 8.11 -13.95 27.25
CA ARG A 486 6.92 -14.05 26.41
C ARG A 486 7.02 -12.97 25.34
N SER A 487 6.91 -13.36 24.08
CA SER A 487 6.98 -12.49 22.91
C SER A 487 5.73 -12.66 22.06
N GLU A 488 5.49 -11.71 21.17
CA GLU A 488 4.44 -11.78 20.15
C GLU A 488 5.09 -11.64 18.77
N TRP A 489 4.38 -12.04 17.73
CA TRP A 489 4.81 -11.94 16.33
C TRP A 489 5.33 -10.55 15.96
N THR A 490 4.57 -9.50 16.26
CA THR A 490 4.91 -8.11 15.91
C THR A 490 5.37 -7.35 17.16
N GLN A 491 6.59 -7.61 17.64
CA GLN A 491 7.10 -6.95 18.86
C GLN A 491 7.27 -5.42 18.68
N PRO A 492 6.84 -4.59 19.65
CA PRO A 492 6.98 -3.14 19.55
C PRO A 492 8.41 -2.68 19.81
N LEU A 493 8.90 -1.78 18.97
CA LEU A 493 10.22 -1.17 19.05
C LEU A 493 10.15 0.31 18.70
N ALA A 494 10.67 1.18 19.57
CA ALA A 494 10.56 2.63 19.38
C ALA A 494 11.71 3.41 20.03
N PHE A 495 12.00 4.59 19.46
CA PHE A 495 12.88 5.58 20.09
C PHE A 495 12.07 6.62 20.89
N GLY A 496 12.60 7.01 22.04
CA GLY A 496 12.10 8.16 22.80
C GLY A 496 12.77 9.49 22.41
N PRO A 497 12.30 10.63 22.94
CA PRO A 497 12.88 11.95 22.66
C PRO A 497 14.29 12.13 23.24
N ASP A 498 14.73 11.25 24.15
CA ASP A 498 16.12 11.18 24.63
C ASP A 498 17.00 10.25 23.76
N HIS A 499 16.50 9.82 22.60
CA HIS A 499 17.11 8.81 21.71
C HIS A 499 17.39 7.47 22.40
N ALA A 500 16.73 7.18 23.52
CA ALA A 500 16.76 5.85 24.11
C ALA A 500 15.92 4.89 23.25
N LEU A 501 16.45 3.69 23.00
CA LEU A 501 15.75 2.61 22.33
C LEU A 501 14.93 1.84 23.36
N TYR A 502 13.66 1.59 23.05
CA TYR A 502 12.75 0.81 23.86
C TYR A 502 12.23 -0.39 23.07
N GLY A 503 12.26 -1.57 23.69
CA GLY A 503 11.66 -2.80 23.17
C GLY A 503 10.89 -3.51 24.26
N ALA A 504 9.99 -4.42 23.91
CA ALA A 504 9.12 -5.08 24.88
C ALA A 504 8.93 -6.58 24.67
N HIS A 505 8.65 -7.24 25.79
CA HIS A 505 8.13 -8.60 25.94
C HIS A 505 6.90 -8.49 26.85
N GLN A 506 6.76 -9.33 27.88
CA GLN A 506 5.87 -9.04 29.01
C GLN A 506 6.34 -7.83 29.85
N LEU A 507 7.60 -7.42 29.69
CA LEU A 507 8.28 -6.29 30.35
C LEU A 507 8.80 -5.30 29.30
N ILE A 508 9.01 -4.05 29.71
CA ILE A 508 9.62 -3.02 28.88
C ILE A 508 11.10 -2.89 29.22
N PHE A 509 11.94 -2.87 28.19
CA PHE A 509 13.37 -2.65 28.27
C PHE A 509 13.76 -1.31 27.66
N ARG A 510 14.81 -0.69 28.21
CA ARG A 510 15.41 0.55 27.68
C ARG A 510 16.91 0.41 27.52
N SER A 511 17.43 0.82 26.36
CA SER A 511 18.85 1.04 26.09
C SER A 511 19.12 2.51 25.75
N ARG A 512 20.30 3.00 26.12
CA ARG A 512 20.79 4.36 25.78
C ARG A 512 22.08 4.35 24.95
N ASP A 513 22.54 3.16 24.60
CA ASP A 513 23.85 2.90 24.00
C ASP A 513 23.74 1.94 22.82
N GLY A 514 22.62 1.98 22.09
CA GLY A 514 22.43 1.24 20.85
C GLY A 514 22.27 -0.27 21.04
N GLY A 515 21.65 -0.68 22.14
CA GLY A 515 21.41 -2.09 22.48
C GLY A 515 22.55 -2.79 23.23
N ASN A 516 23.67 -2.08 23.50
CA ASN A 516 24.79 -2.65 24.25
C ASN A 516 24.44 -2.97 25.71
N ARG A 517 23.59 -2.17 26.35
CA ARG A 517 23.07 -2.40 27.70
C ARG A 517 21.58 -2.11 27.78
N TRP A 518 20.87 -3.01 28.45
CA TRP A 518 19.43 -2.94 28.65
C TRP A 518 19.06 -2.93 30.13
N ALA A 519 18.23 -1.96 30.52
CA ALA A 519 17.54 -1.95 31.81
C ALA A 519 16.09 -2.39 31.62
N ALA A 520 15.62 -3.36 32.42
CA ALA A 520 14.18 -3.60 32.57
C ALA A 520 13.59 -2.46 33.40
N ILE A 521 12.56 -1.78 32.89
CA ILE A 521 12.01 -0.56 33.48
C ILE A 521 10.53 -0.69 33.87
N SER A 522 9.91 -1.86 33.66
CA SER A 522 8.57 -2.16 34.13
C SER A 522 8.54 -3.48 34.90
N PRO A 523 7.48 -3.76 35.69
CA PRO A 523 7.07 -5.11 35.99
C PRO A 523 6.37 -5.75 34.78
N ASP A 524 5.94 -7.00 34.93
CA ASP A 524 5.02 -7.62 33.98
C ASP A 524 3.72 -6.80 33.93
N LEU A 525 3.38 -6.30 32.75
CA LEU A 525 2.22 -5.41 32.56
C LEU A 525 0.97 -6.17 32.10
N ALA A 526 1.09 -7.45 31.73
CA ALA A 526 -0.04 -8.25 31.25
C ALA A 526 -0.92 -8.76 32.40
N ARG A 527 -2.13 -9.22 32.06
CA ARG A 527 -3.02 -9.89 33.01
C ARG A 527 -2.40 -11.20 33.45
N ARG A 528 -2.41 -11.44 34.76
CA ARG A 528 -1.95 -12.72 35.31
C ARG A 528 -2.82 -13.90 34.86
N ASN A 529 -4.14 -13.70 34.75
CA ASN A 529 -5.10 -14.73 34.38
C ASN A 529 -6.17 -14.09 33.46
N PRO A 530 -5.95 -14.02 32.14
CA PRO A 530 -6.93 -13.46 31.20
C PRO A 530 -8.14 -14.39 30.97
N GLY A 531 -8.01 -15.69 31.27
CA GLY A 531 -9.08 -16.68 31.11
C GLY A 531 -9.35 -17.06 29.64
N THR A 532 -10.33 -17.93 29.41
CA THR A 532 -10.73 -18.39 28.07
C THR A 532 -11.91 -17.56 27.55
N PRO A 533 -11.84 -16.97 26.33
CA PRO A 533 -12.96 -16.29 25.70
C PRO A 533 -14.16 -17.22 25.47
N PRO A 534 -15.39 -16.70 25.59
CA PRO A 534 -16.60 -17.50 25.41
C PRO A 534 -16.92 -17.86 23.94
N ASN A 535 -16.25 -17.25 22.97
CA ASN A 535 -16.43 -17.51 21.53
C ASN A 535 -15.70 -18.78 21.04
N LEU A 536 -14.83 -19.38 21.87
CA LEU A 536 -14.10 -20.59 21.51
C LEU A 536 -14.94 -21.85 21.71
N ASP A 537 -14.74 -22.86 20.87
CA ASP A 537 -15.28 -24.20 21.05
C ASP A 537 -14.45 -24.99 22.07
N ALA A 538 -15.01 -26.07 22.59
CA ALA A 538 -14.37 -26.84 23.67
C ALA A 538 -12.97 -27.39 23.30
N PRO A 539 -12.74 -27.95 22.09
CA PRO A 539 -11.40 -28.32 21.62
C PRO A 539 -10.41 -27.15 21.63
N THR A 540 -10.74 -26.03 20.98
CA THR A 540 -9.86 -24.84 20.93
C THR A 540 -9.58 -24.25 22.31
N ALA A 541 -10.57 -24.27 23.20
CA ALA A 541 -10.42 -23.82 24.59
C ALA A 541 -9.48 -24.73 25.41
N ALA A 542 -9.43 -26.02 25.09
CA ALA A 542 -8.60 -27.02 25.77
C ALA A 542 -7.17 -27.08 25.21
N ASP A 543 -6.96 -26.61 23.99
CA ASP A 543 -5.65 -26.53 23.30
C ASP A 543 -4.76 -25.44 23.93
N ALA A 544 -4.18 -25.76 25.08
CA ALA A 544 -3.54 -24.81 25.99
C ALA A 544 -2.19 -25.35 26.51
N ASP A 545 -1.28 -25.72 25.60
CA ASP A 545 0.09 -26.14 25.95
C ASP A 545 1.05 -24.99 26.34
N LEU A 546 0.54 -23.77 26.56
CA LEU A 546 1.35 -22.60 26.92
C LEU A 546 1.31 -22.27 28.43
N PRO A 547 2.45 -21.91 29.03
CA PRO A 547 2.51 -21.53 30.45
C PRO A 547 1.74 -20.23 30.72
N GLU A 548 0.89 -20.24 31.75
CA GLU A 548 0.23 -19.04 32.28
C GLU A 548 1.23 -18.21 33.12
N PRO A 549 1.23 -16.87 33.00
CA PRO A 549 0.36 -16.02 32.17
C PRO A 549 0.72 -15.98 30.68
N ARG A 550 -0.23 -15.61 29.80
CA ARG A 550 -0.04 -15.55 28.32
C ARG A 550 0.34 -14.19 27.73
N GLY A 551 -0.35 -13.10 28.10
CA GLY A 551 -0.24 -11.81 27.40
C GLY A 551 1.11 -11.08 27.48
N VAL A 552 1.36 -10.17 26.55
CA VAL A 552 2.58 -9.37 26.42
C VAL A 552 2.28 -7.88 26.25
N VAL A 553 3.30 -7.03 26.31
CA VAL A 553 3.19 -5.64 25.85
C VAL A 553 3.23 -5.64 24.33
N PHE A 554 2.10 -5.27 23.70
CA PHE A 554 1.91 -5.24 22.25
C PHE A 554 2.09 -3.85 21.67
N ALA A 555 1.65 -2.81 22.39
CA ALA A 555 1.76 -1.42 21.97
C ALA A 555 2.67 -0.63 22.93
N LEU A 556 3.59 0.16 22.38
CA LEU A 556 4.51 0.99 23.16
C LEU A 556 4.62 2.38 22.55
N ALA A 557 4.34 3.41 23.34
CA ALA A 557 4.36 4.80 22.88
C ALA A 557 5.11 5.72 23.88
N PRO A 558 6.43 5.92 23.67
CA PRO A 558 7.16 6.98 24.35
C PRO A 558 6.59 8.35 23.99
N SER A 559 6.46 9.26 24.96
CA SER A 559 6.00 10.62 24.65
C SER A 559 7.07 11.36 23.84
N PRO A 560 6.73 11.98 22.70
CA PRO A 560 7.68 12.79 21.92
C PRO A 560 8.09 14.08 22.65
N ARG A 561 7.44 14.42 23.78
CA ARG A 561 7.66 15.68 24.51
C ARG A 561 8.40 15.50 25.83
N ASN A 562 8.39 14.32 26.42
CA ASN A 562 8.98 14.09 27.74
C ASN A 562 9.44 12.63 27.91
N ALA A 563 10.75 12.43 28.03
CA ALA A 563 11.37 11.12 28.23
C ALA A 563 10.93 10.38 29.51
N ASN A 564 10.24 11.05 30.43
CA ASN A 564 9.70 10.42 31.65
C ASN A 564 8.29 9.84 31.46
N VAL A 565 7.64 10.09 30.33
CA VAL A 565 6.26 9.69 30.03
C VAL A 565 6.26 8.60 28.96
N LEU A 566 5.73 7.43 29.30
CA LEU A 566 5.56 6.30 28.39
C LEU A 566 4.20 5.66 28.61
N TRP A 567 3.59 5.25 27.52
CA TRP A 567 2.36 4.46 27.50
C TRP A 567 2.66 3.06 26.97
N ALA A 568 1.97 2.07 27.53
CA ALA A 568 2.04 0.69 27.09
C ALA A 568 0.65 0.06 27.06
N GLY A 569 0.42 -0.78 26.05
CA GLY A 569 -0.79 -1.55 25.85
C GLY A 569 -0.47 -3.04 25.71
N THR A 570 -1.33 -3.91 26.23
CA THR A 570 -1.14 -5.37 26.16
C THR A 570 -2.12 -6.02 25.19
N ASP A 571 -1.74 -7.16 24.63
CA ASP A 571 -2.58 -8.00 23.77
C ASP A 571 -3.81 -8.60 24.49
N ASP A 572 -3.74 -8.67 25.82
CA ASP A 572 -4.84 -9.07 26.70
C ASP A 572 -5.68 -7.90 27.26
N GLY A 573 -5.45 -6.67 26.80
CA GLY A 573 -6.36 -5.54 26.98
C GLY A 573 -6.15 -4.72 28.24
N LEU A 574 -4.90 -4.45 28.62
CA LEU A 574 -4.54 -3.47 29.63
C LEU A 574 -3.80 -2.28 29.04
N VAL A 575 -4.09 -1.08 29.56
CA VAL A 575 -3.37 0.15 29.22
C VAL A 575 -2.67 0.68 30.46
N HIS A 576 -1.38 0.97 30.35
CA HIS A 576 -0.54 1.46 31.44
C HIS A 576 0.15 2.76 31.05
N VAL A 577 0.37 3.63 32.04
CA VAL A 577 1.16 4.85 31.89
C VAL A 577 2.13 5.04 33.04
N THR A 578 3.35 5.49 32.70
CA THR A 578 4.31 6.09 33.64
C THR A 578 4.46 7.57 33.30
N VAL A 579 4.67 8.39 34.34
CA VAL A 579 5.00 9.83 34.19
C VAL A 579 6.27 10.25 34.93
N ASN A 580 7.01 9.29 35.49
CA ASN A 580 8.17 9.52 36.35
C ASN A 580 9.40 8.69 35.94
N GLY A 581 9.56 8.44 34.65
CA GLY A 581 10.71 7.71 34.11
C GLY A 581 10.68 6.23 34.45
N ALA A 582 9.47 5.65 34.46
CA ALA A 582 9.17 4.24 34.72
C ALA A 582 9.49 3.76 36.14
N ARG A 583 9.54 4.69 37.12
CA ARG A 583 9.64 4.33 38.54
C ARG A 583 8.36 3.65 39.05
N THR A 584 7.20 4.08 38.54
CA THR A 584 5.90 3.48 38.85
C THR A 584 5.00 3.48 37.62
N TRP A 585 4.23 2.42 37.44
CA TRP A 585 3.24 2.27 36.38
C TRP A 585 1.83 2.28 36.95
N ARG A 586 0.92 3.00 36.28
CA ARG A 586 -0.51 3.02 36.64
C ARG A 586 -1.31 2.34 35.54
N ASN A 587 -2.14 1.37 35.90
CA ASN A 587 -3.18 0.84 35.03
C ASN A 587 -4.27 1.92 34.85
N VAL A 588 -4.54 2.27 33.60
CA VAL A 588 -5.47 3.31 33.17
C VAL A 588 -6.41 2.79 32.08
N THR A 589 -6.65 1.48 32.02
CA THR A 589 -7.49 0.84 31.01
C THR A 589 -8.85 1.53 30.85
N PRO A 590 -9.28 1.87 29.61
CA PRO A 590 -10.60 2.45 29.37
C PRO A 590 -11.75 1.55 29.87
N PRO A 591 -12.85 2.13 30.38
CA PRO A 591 -14.03 1.35 30.74
C PRO A 591 -14.56 0.52 29.57
N GLY A 592 -14.93 -0.74 29.81
CA GLY A 592 -15.47 -1.65 28.79
C GLY A 592 -14.41 -2.48 28.03
N VAL A 593 -13.11 -2.15 28.17
CA VAL A 593 -12.03 -2.99 27.64
C VAL A 593 -11.86 -4.22 28.55
N SER A 594 -12.12 -5.40 27.99
CA SER A 594 -12.09 -6.69 28.68
C SER A 594 -10.81 -7.48 28.36
N ALA A 595 -10.65 -8.67 28.96
CA ALA A 595 -9.60 -9.59 28.55
C ALA A 595 -9.66 -9.86 27.03
N TRP A 596 -8.50 -10.02 26.40
CA TRP A 596 -8.33 -10.28 24.96
C TRP A 596 -8.80 -9.17 24.02
N SER A 597 -9.10 -7.98 24.56
CA SER A 597 -9.25 -6.77 23.76
C SER A 597 -7.87 -6.21 23.45
N ARG A 598 -7.23 -6.68 22.39
CA ARG A 598 -5.84 -6.33 22.05
C ARG A 598 -5.70 -4.82 21.94
N ILE A 599 -4.77 -4.23 22.69
CA ILE A 599 -4.39 -2.84 22.48
C ILE A 599 -3.45 -2.82 21.27
N ASP A 600 -3.97 -2.48 20.09
CA ASP A 600 -3.24 -2.59 18.81
C ASP A 600 -2.17 -1.48 18.71
N THR A 601 -2.57 -0.22 18.89
CA THR A 601 -1.65 0.93 18.91
C THR A 601 -2.02 1.96 19.96
N ILE A 602 -1.00 2.72 20.39
CA ILE A 602 -1.16 3.92 21.22
C ILE A 602 -0.40 5.06 20.55
N GLU A 603 -1.03 6.22 20.42
CA GLU A 603 -0.40 7.46 19.99
C GLU A 603 -0.30 8.42 21.17
N ALA A 604 0.93 8.71 21.60
CA ALA A 604 1.20 9.71 22.62
C ALA A 604 1.22 11.10 21.97
N SER A 605 0.35 12.01 22.43
CA SER A 605 0.16 13.29 21.73
C SER A 605 1.45 14.10 21.56
N PRO A 606 1.72 14.66 20.37
CA PRO A 606 2.84 15.57 20.14
C PRO A 606 2.69 16.92 20.84
N PHE A 607 1.51 17.20 21.43
CA PHE A 607 1.19 18.51 21.99
C PHE A 607 0.90 18.53 23.49
N ASP A 608 0.54 17.39 24.10
CA ASP A 608 0.24 17.29 25.53
C ASP A 608 0.64 15.91 26.09
N VAL A 609 1.50 15.91 27.11
CA VAL A 609 1.97 14.69 27.78
C VAL A 609 0.86 13.90 28.50
N ARG A 610 -0.33 14.48 28.69
CA ARG A 610 -1.50 13.84 29.30
C ARG A 610 -2.49 13.28 28.28
N THR A 611 -2.30 13.57 27.00
CA THR A 611 -3.21 13.13 25.94
C THR A 611 -2.64 11.89 25.24
N ALA A 612 -3.49 10.88 25.07
CA ALA A 612 -3.18 9.69 24.30
C ALA A 612 -4.43 9.21 23.55
N TYR A 613 -4.20 8.64 22.37
CA TYR A 613 -5.20 7.99 21.53
C TYR A 613 -4.90 6.49 21.55
N VAL A 614 -5.86 5.66 21.91
CA VAL A 614 -5.70 4.22 22.10
C VAL A 614 -6.64 3.49 21.15
N VAL A 615 -6.07 2.61 20.33
CA VAL A 615 -6.82 1.72 19.46
C VAL A 615 -6.96 0.35 20.14
N VAL A 616 -8.18 -0.19 20.12
CA VAL A 616 -8.49 -1.50 20.68
C VAL A 616 -9.06 -2.39 19.58
N ASP A 617 -8.43 -3.52 19.37
CA ASP A 617 -8.86 -4.52 18.40
C ASP A 617 -9.55 -5.68 19.11
N ARG A 618 -10.80 -5.96 18.70
CA ARG A 618 -11.64 -7.03 19.23
C ARG A 618 -12.09 -8.03 18.16
N HIS A 619 -11.56 -7.98 16.93
CA HIS A 619 -11.99 -8.90 15.87
C HIS A 619 -11.74 -10.37 16.24
N ARG A 620 -10.69 -10.65 17.04
CA ARG A 620 -10.38 -11.98 17.59
C ARG A 620 -11.42 -12.52 18.59
N LEU A 621 -12.36 -11.66 19.00
CA LEU A 621 -13.52 -11.97 19.83
C LEU A 621 -14.82 -11.95 19.01
N ASP A 622 -14.71 -11.98 17.67
CA ASP A 622 -15.82 -11.89 16.72
C ASP A 622 -16.56 -10.54 16.79
N ASP A 623 -15.84 -9.47 17.11
CA ASP A 623 -16.38 -8.10 17.22
C ASP A 623 -15.59 -7.14 16.32
N GLU A 624 -16.12 -6.87 15.14
CA GLU A 624 -15.49 -6.07 14.07
C GLU A 624 -15.79 -4.56 14.16
N ARG A 625 -16.36 -4.11 15.28
CA ARG A 625 -16.63 -2.68 15.49
C ARG A 625 -15.33 -1.89 15.70
N PRO A 626 -15.28 -0.63 15.27
CA PRO A 626 -14.15 0.25 15.57
C PRO A 626 -14.13 0.62 17.06
N TYR A 627 -12.93 0.66 17.65
CA TYR A 627 -12.71 1.15 19.02
C TYR A 627 -11.48 2.05 19.11
N VAL A 628 -11.74 3.34 19.22
CA VAL A 628 -10.76 4.39 19.51
C VAL A 628 -11.17 5.05 20.82
N PHE A 629 -10.23 5.11 21.76
CA PHE A 629 -10.39 5.78 23.04
C PHE A 629 -9.42 6.94 23.17
N ILE A 630 -9.91 8.09 23.62
CA ILE A 630 -9.10 9.31 23.81
C ILE A 630 -9.11 9.68 25.28
N THR A 631 -7.94 9.91 25.84
CA THR A 631 -7.79 10.54 27.16
C THR A 631 -7.07 11.87 27.02
N ARG A 632 -7.40 12.84 27.89
CA ARG A 632 -6.75 14.17 27.96
C ARG A 632 -6.24 14.49 29.37
N ASP A 633 -6.31 13.53 30.30
CA ASP A 633 -5.97 13.72 31.71
C ASP A 633 -5.04 12.63 32.27
N GLY A 634 -4.31 11.95 31.37
CA GLY A 634 -3.40 10.87 31.71
C GLY A 634 -4.12 9.56 32.02
N GLY A 635 -5.25 9.29 31.37
CA GLY A 635 -6.00 8.03 31.49
C GLY A 635 -6.91 7.94 32.71
N ARG A 636 -7.28 9.08 33.33
CA ARG A 636 -8.28 9.09 34.41
C ARG A 636 -9.70 9.06 33.86
N THR A 637 -9.92 9.72 32.73
CA THR A 637 -11.17 9.67 31.96
C THR A 637 -10.89 9.34 30.50
N TRP A 638 -11.89 8.73 29.86
CA TRP A 638 -11.82 8.24 28.49
C TRP A 638 -13.08 8.64 27.72
N HIS A 639 -12.88 9.00 26.45
CA HIS A 639 -13.93 9.29 25.47
C HIS A 639 -13.84 8.29 24.32
N SER A 640 -14.98 7.82 23.83
CA SER A 640 -15.04 6.94 22.65
C SER A 640 -15.10 7.79 21.38
N ALA A 641 -14.26 7.48 20.39
CA ALA A 641 -14.01 8.33 19.24
C ALA A 641 -14.19 7.56 17.92
N ASN A 642 -15.36 6.94 17.74
CA ASN A 642 -15.62 6.00 16.62
C ASN A 642 -16.50 6.59 15.52
N ALA A 643 -17.16 7.73 15.76
CA ALA A 643 -18.21 8.22 14.88
C ALA A 643 -17.68 8.51 13.47
N GLY A 644 -18.31 7.95 12.44
CA GLY A 644 -17.91 8.08 11.04
C GLY A 644 -17.05 6.93 10.49
N ILE A 645 -16.50 6.07 11.36
CA ILE A 645 -15.91 4.79 10.94
C ILE A 645 -17.03 3.73 10.92
N PRO A 646 -17.24 3.02 9.80
CA PRO A 646 -18.31 2.03 9.70
C PRO A 646 -18.04 0.76 10.50
N ASP A 647 -19.09 0.08 10.94
CA ASP A 647 -19.00 -1.28 11.47
C ASP A 647 -18.40 -2.23 10.41
N GLY A 648 -17.63 -3.23 10.86
CA GLY A 648 -16.86 -4.10 9.97
C GLY A 648 -15.48 -3.53 9.59
N SER A 649 -15.20 -2.27 9.94
CA SER A 649 -13.92 -1.59 9.71
C SER A 649 -13.23 -1.30 11.04
N PHE A 650 -12.77 -2.35 11.71
CA PHE A 650 -12.00 -2.21 12.94
C PHE A 650 -10.67 -1.46 12.66
N VAL A 651 -10.20 -0.74 13.67
CA VAL A 651 -9.09 0.22 13.54
C VAL A 651 -7.80 -0.47 13.95
N HIS A 652 -6.72 -0.22 13.20
CA HIS A 652 -5.37 -0.68 13.54
C HIS A 652 -4.53 0.43 14.17
N VAL A 653 -4.62 1.62 13.59
CA VAL A 653 -3.73 2.73 13.92
C VAL A 653 -4.47 4.05 13.97
N VAL A 654 -4.10 4.89 14.95
CA VAL A 654 -4.40 6.33 14.95
C VAL A 654 -3.07 7.08 15.08
N ARG A 655 -2.88 8.12 14.26
CA ARG A 655 -1.73 9.04 14.33
C ARG A 655 -2.24 10.47 14.44
N ALA A 656 -1.58 11.26 15.27
CA ALA A 656 -1.83 12.70 15.35
C ALA A 656 -0.90 13.43 14.37
N ASP A 657 -1.41 14.43 13.65
CA ASP A 657 -0.54 15.32 12.89
C ASP A 657 0.39 16.08 13.85
N PRO A 658 1.72 16.09 13.61
CA PRO A 658 2.68 16.70 14.54
C PRO A 658 2.65 18.24 14.51
N VAL A 659 1.95 18.86 13.56
CA VAL A 659 1.90 20.33 13.37
C VAL A 659 0.54 20.90 13.79
N ARG A 660 -0.56 20.24 13.42
CA ARG A 660 -1.94 20.67 13.61
C ARG A 660 -2.62 19.87 14.72
N ARG A 661 -2.73 20.49 15.90
CA ARG A 661 -3.51 19.93 17.03
C ARG A 661 -4.95 19.61 16.60
N GLY A 662 -5.39 18.39 16.88
CA GLY A 662 -6.74 17.92 16.59
C GLY A 662 -6.96 17.38 15.18
N LEU A 663 -5.95 17.40 14.31
CA LEU A 663 -5.98 16.66 13.05
C LEU A 663 -5.42 15.26 13.30
N LEU A 664 -6.24 14.23 13.06
CA LEU A 664 -5.89 12.83 13.27
C LEU A 664 -6.08 12.03 11.98
N TYR A 665 -5.30 10.97 11.83
CA TYR A 665 -5.41 9.98 10.77
C TYR A 665 -5.63 8.60 11.38
N ALA A 666 -6.47 7.78 10.75
CA ALA A 666 -6.69 6.40 11.16
C ALA A 666 -6.52 5.44 9.99
N GLY A 667 -5.86 4.31 10.24
CA GLY A 667 -5.80 3.16 9.34
C GLY A 667 -6.70 2.06 9.88
N THR A 668 -7.53 1.49 9.02
CA THR A 668 -8.53 0.47 9.37
C THR A 668 -8.44 -0.71 8.41
N GLU A 669 -9.22 -1.77 8.69
CA GLU A 669 -9.31 -2.94 7.81
C GLU A 669 -9.79 -2.61 6.38
N THR A 670 -10.41 -1.44 6.16
CA THR A 670 -10.98 -1.06 4.87
C THR A 670 -10.43 0.25 4.27
N GLY A 671 -9.44 0.89 4.89
CA GLY A 671 -8.76 2.05 4.32
C GLY A 671 -8.29 3.10 5.33
N VAL A 672 -8.09 4.34 4.84
CA VAL A 672 -7.62 5.48 5.63
C VAL A 672 -8.77 6.45 5.92
N PHE A 673 -8.78 7.00 7.13
CA PHE A 673 -9.72 8.02 7.58
C PHE A 673 -8.99 9.24 8.17
N VAL A 674 -9.65 10.39 8.16
CA VAL A 674 -9.18 11.65 8.76
C VAL A 674 -10.23 12.21 9.71
N SER A 675 -9.81 12.75 10.84
CA SER A 675 -10.63 13.55 11.74
C SER A 675 -10.07 14.95 11.83
N PHE A 676 -10.94 15.95 11.61
CA PHE A 676 -10.60 17.38 11.69
C PHE A 676 -10.94 17.99 13.05
N ASP A 677 -11.53 17.21 13.95
CA ASP A 677 -12.12 17.64 15.22
C ASP A 677 -11.66 16.76 16.40
N ASP A 678 -10.40 16.31 16.38
CA ASP A 678 -9.73 15.57 17.47
C ASP A 678 -10.45 14.27 17.85
N GLY A 679 -10.96 13.56 16.85
CA GLY A 679 -11.58 12.23 16.95
C GLY A 679 -13.09 12.24 17.21
N GLU A 680 -13.74 13.40 17.26
CA GLU A 680 -15.19 13.46 17.43
C GLU A 680 -15.95 12.91 16.21
N SER A 681 -15.42 13.12 15.00
CA SER A 681 -15.91 12.49 13.77
C SER A 681 -14.81 12.16 12.77
N TRP A 682 -15.00 11.09 12.01
CA TRP A 682 -14.08 10.59 10.98
C TRP A 682 -14.70 10.64 9.58
N GLN A 683 -13.86 10.89 8.59
CA GLN A 683 -14.21 10.88 7.17
C GLN A 683 -13.21 10.03 6.39
N SER A 684 -13.65 9.38 5.32
CA SER A 684 -12.75 8.63 4.45
C SER A 684 -11.71 9.55 3.81
N LEU A 685 -10.44 9.16 3.91
CA LEU A 685 -9.29 9.71 3.18
C LEU A 685 -8.79 8.70 2.12
N ARG A 686 -9.62 7.73 1.73
CA ARG A 686 -9.22 6.66 0.79
C ARG A 686 -8.85 7.21 -0.59
N LEU A 687 -9.57 8.22 -1.09
CA LEU A 687 -9.33 8.86 -2.40
C LEU A 687 -9.22 7.80 -3.52
N ASN A 688 -8.08 7.72 -4.21
CA ASN A 688 -7.79 6.77 -5.28
C ASN A 688 -7.24 5.41 -4.82
N MET A 689 -6.95 5.23 -3.53
CA MET A 689 -6.43 3.96 -3.01
C MET A 689 -7.53 2.88 -3.08
N PRO A 690 -7.21 1.64 -3.49
CA PRO A 690 -8.18 0.54 -3.42
C PRO A 690 -8.57 0.25 -1.96
N LEU A 691 -9.71 -0.43 -1.77
CA LEU A 691 -10.03 -0.96 -0.45
C LEU A 691 -8.94 -1.98 -0.06
N CYS A 692 -8.28 -1.73 1.05
CA CYS A 692 -7.27 -2.61 1.63
C CYS A 692 -7.13 -2.32 3.13
N SER A 693 -6.55 -3.26 3.87
CA SER A 693 -6.22 -3.08 5.29
C SER A 693 -4.99 -2.21 5.42
N VAL A 694 -5.12 -1.11 6.16
CA VAL A 694 -4.04 -0.17 6.46
C VAL A 694 -3.59 -0.39 7.90
N ARG A 695 -2.45 -1.05 8.06
CA ARG A 695 -1.96 -1.53 9.36
C ARG A 695 -1.19 -0.46 10.14
N ASP A 696 -0.54 0.45 9.44
CA ASP A 696 0.25 1.50 10.09
C ASP A 696 0.38 2.76 9.23
N ILE A 697 0.59 3.90 9.88
CA ILE A 697 0.75 5.23 9.28
C ILE A 697 1.97 5.91 9.93
N SER A 698 2.82 6.52 9.11
CA SER A 698 3.87 7.44 9.53
C SER A 698 3.65 8.81 8.90
N VAL A 699 3.69 9.87 9.72
CA VAL A 699 3.61 11.26 9.25
C VAL A 699 5.02 11.82 9.12
N ARG A 700 5.50 12.00 7.89
CA ARG A 700 6.89 12.37 7.62
C ARG A 700 6.98 13.56 6.68
N ASN A 701 7.61 14.66 7.13
CA ASN A 701 7.83 15.86 6.31
C ASN A 701 6.56 16.44 5.64
N GLY A 702 5.38 16.22 6.25
CA GLY A 702 4.10 16.61 5.67
C GLY A 702 3.53 15.61 4.67
N ASP A 703 4.08 14.41 4.55
CA ASP A 703 3.49 13.29 3.82
C ASP A 703 2.87 12.28 4.80
N LEU A 704 1.89 11.51 4.33
CA LEU A 704 1.42 10.29 5.02
C LEU A 704 1.95 9.07 4.29
N ALA A 705 2.89 8.37 4.91
CA ALA A 705 3.34 7.06 4.46
C ALA A 705 2.51 5.98 5.15
N VAL A 706 2.02 4.99 4.40
CA VAL A 706 1.17 3.92 4.95
C VAL A 706 1.67 2.54 4.57
N ALA A 707 1.67 1.62 5.55
CA ALA A 707 1.81 0.19 5.32
C ALA A 707 0.42 -0.41 5.07
N THR A 708 0.26 -1.09 3.93
CA THR A 708 -0.94 -1.88 3.66
C THR A 708 -0.63 -3.36 3.81
N HIS A 709 -1.64 -4.12 4.19
CA HIS A 709 -1.55 -5.58 4.26
C HIS A 709 -2.13 -6.19 2.98
N GLY A 710 -1.39 -6.07 1.86
CA GLY A 710 -1.77 -6.66 0.57
C GLY A 710 -1.66 -5.74 -0.65
N ARG A 711 -1.25 -4.48 -0.48
CA ARG A 711 -1.06 -3.50 -1.59
C ARG A 711 0.24 -2.69 -1.47
N ALA A 712 1.28 -3.23 -0.81
CA ALA A 712 2.58 -2.59 -0.60
C ALA A 712 2.50 -1.22 0.14
N PHE A 713 3.51 -0.35 0.02
CA PHE A 713 3.50 0.99 0.62
C PHE A 713 2.86 2.03 -0.31
N TRP A 714 2.20 3.01 0.32
CA TRP A 714 1.63 4.17 -0.36
C TRP A 714 2.01 5.48 0.35
N ILE A 715 2.06 6.58 -0.40
CA ILE A 715 2.30 7.92 0.15
C ILE A 715 1.23 8.90 -0.33
N LEU A 716 0.62 9.64 0.60
CA LEU A 716 -0.13 10.86 0.29
C LEU A 716 0.82 12.04 0.48
N ASP A 717 1.32 12.60 -0.61
CA ASP A 717 2.26 13.71 -0.51
C ASP A 717 1.54 15.00 -0.06
N ASP A 718 2.21 15.79 0.77
CA ASP A 718 1.79 17.13 1.19
C ASP A 718 0.35 17.25 1.74
N VAL A 719 0.20 17.04 3.05
CA VAL A 719 -1.05 17.18 3.80
C VAL A 719 -1.37 18.61 4.27
N GLU A 720 -0.61 19.61 3.83
CA GLU A 720 -0.88 21.00 4.24
C GLU A 720 -2.32 21.47 3.95
N PRO A 721 -2.98 21.07 2.83
CA PRO A 721 -4.39 21.36 2.63
C PRO A 721 -5.29 20.83 3.75
N LEU A 722 -5.02 19.63 4.27
CA LEU A 722 -5.79 19.05 5.38
C LEU A 722 -5.60 19.86 6.68
N ARG A 723 -4.38 20.35 6.93
CA ARG A 723 -4.06 21.20 8.09
C ARG A 723 -4.78 22.54 8.03
N GLU A 724 -4.84 23.17 6.86
CA GLU A 724 -5.58 24.41 6.65
C GLU A 724 -7.10 24.19 6.73
N LEU A 725 -7.62 23.08 6.19
CA LEU A 725 -9.05 22.74 6.26
C LEU A 725 -9.53 22.46 7.70
N SER A 726 -8.67 21.86 8.53
CA SER A 726 -8.91 21.74 9.97
C SER A 726 -9.12 23.11 10.64
N ALA A 727 -8.47 24.16 10.15
CA ALA A 727 -8.64 25.53 10.65
C ALA A 727 -9.88 26.20 10.08
N ASP A 728 -10.08 26.14 8.77
CA ASP A 728 -11.18 26.74 8.03
C ASP A 728 -11.70 25.77 6.95
N ALA A 729 -12.92 25.28 7.12
CA ALA A 729 -13.57 24.31 6.24
C ALA A 729 -14.46 24.99 5.17
N SER A 730 -14.30 26.30 4.99
CA SER A 730 -15.02 27.06 3.97
C SER A 730 -14.72 26.56 2.55
N ALA A 731 -15.77 26.45 1.74
CA ALA A 731 -15.69 26.15 0.30
C ALA A 731 -15.44 27.41 -0.57
N ALA A 732 -15.06 28.53 0.04
CA ALA A 732 -14.69 29.74 -0.70
C ALA A 732 -13.40 29.55 -1.51
N ALA A 733 -13.21 30.39 -2.54
CA ALA A 733 -11.97 30.46 -3.29
C ALA A 733 -10.77 30.59 -2.33
N ARG A 734 -9.79 29.70 -2.49
CA ARG A 734 -8.62 29.60 -1.60
C ARG A 734 -7.40 29.17 -2.39
N LEU A 735 -6.27 29.78 -2.07
CA LEU A 735 -4.94 29.24 -2.36
C LEU A 735 -4.35 28.75 -1.04
N PHE A 736 -4.07 27.45 -0.96
CA PHE A 736 -3.36 26.86 0.18
C PHE A 736 -1.91 27.28 0.16
N THR A 737 -1.27 27.27 1.32
CA THR A 737 0.15 27.59 1.48
C THR A 737 0.97 26.45 0.88
N PRO A 738 1.74 26.69 -0.21
CA PRO A 738 2.61 25.67 -0.75
C PRO A 738 3.64 25.25 0.30
N ARG A 739 3.86 23.93 0.44
CA ARG A 739 4.98 23.41 1.23
C ARG A 739 6.30 23.92 0.67
N GLU A 740 7.31 23.96 1.53
CA GLU A 740 8.70 24.09 1.10
C GLU A 740 9.03 23.03 0.03
N ALA A 741 9.48 23.48 -1.14
CA ALA A 741 9.84 22.62 -2.26
C ALA A 741 11.35 22.42 -2.31
N VAL A 742 11.78 21.25 -2.77
CA VAL A 742 13.19 20.96 -3.05
C VAL A 742 13.39 20.93 -4.56
N ARG A 743 14.38 21.66 -5.06
CA ARG A 743 14.75 21.72 -6.47
C ARG A 743 15.43 20.41 -6.88
N THR A 744 14.62 19.38 -7.11
CA THR A 744 15.04 18.10 -7.66
C THR A 744 14.97 18.14 -9.18
N ARG A 745 15.87 17.40 -9.83
CA ARG A 745 15.83 17.22 -11.29
C ARG A 745 14.88 16.11 -11.68
N GLU A 746 14.43 16.14 -12.92
CA GLU A 746 13.68 15.03 -13.51
C GLU A 746 14.56 13.77 -13.56
N GLY A 747 13.92 12.62 -13.33
CA GLY A 747 14.65 11.36 -13.29
C GLY A 747 15.18 10.99 -14.66
N ASN A 748 16.39 10.44 -14.72
CA ASN A 748 17.07 10.11 -15.97
C ASN A 748 17.28 8.60 -16.08
N ASP A 749 16.78 8.01 -17.17
CA ASP A 749 16.99 6.59 -17.51
C ASP A 749 17.85 6.41 -18.78
N GLU A 750 18.66 7.40 -19.18
CA GLU A 750 19.39 7.48 -20.47
C GLU A 750 20.21 6.23 -20.85
N ALA A 751 20.56 5.36 -19.89
CA ALA A 751 21.25 4.10 -20.16
C ALA A 751 20.36 2.84 -20.10
N GLU A 752 19.22 2.87 -19.40
CA GLU A 752 18.44 1.68 -19.00
C GLU A 752 16.94 2.00 -18.80
N ALA A 753 16.31 2.64 -19.78
CA ALA A 753 14.88 2.95 -19.71
C ALA A 753 14.03 1.68 -19.54
N THR A 754 13.40 1.53 -18.37
CA THR A 754 12.45 0.43 -18.13
C THR A 754 11.31 0.51 -19.15
N PRO A 755 10.95 -0.62 -19.80
CA PRO A 755 9.88 -0.65 -20.78
C PRO A 755 8.55 -0.14 -20.17
N PRO A 756 7.75 0.63 -20.93
CA PRO A 756 6.55 1.28 -20.43
C PRO A 756 5.45 0.31 -19.99
N GLU A 757 5.51 -0.96 -20.42
CA GLU A 757 4.57 -2.00 -19.98
C GLU A 757 4.86 -2.52 -18.56
N ILE A 758 6.05 -2.29 -18.02
CA ILE A 758 6.38 -2.67 -16.65
C ILE A 758 5.86 -1.56 -15.73
N VAL A 759 4.95 -1.93 -14.84
CA VAL A 759 4.40 -1.01 -13.84
C VAL A 759 5.49 -0.71 -12.81
N LEU A 760 5.70 0.58 -12.56
CA LEU A 760 6.69 1.08 -11.60
C LEU A 760 6.00 1.68 -10.37
N GLY A 761 6.74 1.80 -9.27
CA GLY A 761 6.34 2.67 -8.19
C GLY A 761 6.38 4.13 -8.64
N GLU A 762 5.47 4.94 -8.14
CA GLU A 762 5.30 6.32 -8.56
C GLU A 762 6.21 7.27 -7.76
N ASN A 763 6.98 8.07 -8.50
CA ASN A 763 7.67 9.22 -7.93
C ASN A 763 6.71 10.37 -7.63
N PRO A 764 6.98 11.19 -6.60
CA PRO A 764 6.29 12.46 -6.49
C PRO A 764 6.67 13.34 -7.70
N PRO A 765 5.72 14.11 -8.28
CA PRO A 765 6.00 15.09 -9.31
C PRO A 765 7.22 15.98 -9.01
N ASN A 766 7.99 16.28 -10.04
CA ASN A 766 9.16 17.16 -9.95
C ASN A 766 8.70 18.60 -9.86
N GLY A 767 8.36 19.10 -8.67
CA GLY A 767 7.87 20.47 -8.56
C GLY A 767 7.35 20.88 -7.19
N ALA A 768 6.92 22.13 -7.11
CA ALA A 768 6.17 22.65 -5.96
C ALA A 768 4.66 22.42 -6.17
N TYR A 769 3.99 21.81 -5.20
CA TYR A 769 2.53 21.73 -5.18
C TYR A 769 1.92 23.11 -4.94
N VAL A 770 0.94 23.47 -5.76
CA VAL A 770 0.13 24.67 -5.68
C VAL A 770 -1.32 24.22 -5.60
N ASP A 771 -1.79 24.02 -4.37
CA ASP A 771 -3.13 23.54 -4.10
C ASP A 771 -4.13 24.70 -3.97
N TYR A 772 -5.33 24.56 -4.53
CA TYR A 772 -6.34 25.61 -4.47
C TYR A 772 -7.78 25.06 -4.53
N ILE A 773 -8.74 25.87 -4.06
CA ILE A 773 -10.18 25.61 -4.17
C ILE A 773 -10.79 26.59 -5.16
N VAL A 774 -11.57 26.05 -6.10
CA VAL A 774 -12.48 26.82 -6.94
C VAL A 774 -13.91 26.67 -6.37
N PRO A 775 -14.59 27.78 -6.01
CA PRO A 775 -15.92 27.71 -5.44
C PRO A 775 -16.96 27.32 -6.50
N ALA A 776 -18.08 26.76 -6.06
CA ALA A 776 -19.24 26.57 -6.92
C ALA A 776 -19.70 27.91 -7.50
N GLY A 777 -19.91 27.97 -8.83
CA GLY A 777 -20.35 29.19 -9.51
C GLY A 777 -19.24 30.19 -9.85
N ALA A 778 -17.96 29.81 -9.76
CA ALA A 778 -16.86 30.59 -10.33
C ALA A 778 -17.11 30.88 -11.82
N LEU A 779 -16.83 32.11 -12.27
CA LEU A 779 -17.05 32.57 -13.65
C LEU A 779 -15.71 32.97 -14.27
N GLY A 780 -15.49 32.56 -15.52
CA GLY A 780 -14.26 32.88 -16.26
C GLY A 780 -13.05 32.02 -15.88
N PRO A 781 -11.87 32.35 -16.44
CA PRO A 781 -10.68 31.51 -16.29
C PRO A 781 -10.04 31.65 -14.91
N VAL A 782 -9.52 30.54 -14.39
CA VAL A 782 -8.63 30.50 -13.23
C VAL A 782 -7.21 30.66 -13.71
N THR A 783 -6.44 31.54 -13.08
CA THR A 783 -5.02 31.71 -13.43
C THR A 783 -4.12 31.49 -12.22
N LEU A 784 -3.04 30.75 -12.45
CA LEU A 784 -1.95 30.54 -11.50
C LEU A 784 -0.73 31.34 -11.96
N THR A 785 -0.04 31.99 -11.03
CA THR A 785 1.18 32.75 -11.31
C THR A 785 2.19 32.51 -10.22
N ILE A 786 3.41 32.15 -10.60
CA ILE A 786 4.56 32.16 -9.72
C ILE A 786 5.33 33.45 -9.97
N ALA A 787 5.63 34.19 -8.91
CA ALA A 787 6.43 35.41 -8.95
C ALA A 787 7.64 35.32 -8.01
N ASP A 788 8.72 36.04 -8.34
CA ASP A 788 9.86 36.21 -7.43
C ASP A 788 9.53 37.21 -6.30
N VAL A 789 10.41 37.34 -5.31
CA VAL A 789 10.21 38.28 -4.18
C VAL A 789 10.12 39.75 -4.57
N ARG A 790 10.51 40.12 -5.80
CA ARG A 790 10.38 41.49 -6.34
C ARG A 790 9.07 41.68 -7.11
N GLY A 791 8.23 40.65 -7.18
CA GLY A 791 6.97 40.66 -7.91
C GLY A 791 7.12 40.39 -9.42
N ALA A 792 8.31 40.01 -9.89
CA ALA A 792 8.49 39.66 -11.29
C ALA A 792 7.89 38.28 -11.57
N VAL A 793 7.06 38.19 -12.61
CA VAL A 793 6.45 36.92 -13.03
C VAL A 793 7.54 35.95 -13.49
N VAL A 794 7.56 34.78 -12.87
CA VAL A 794 8.43 33.66 -13.22
C VAL A 794 7.75 32.76 -14.24
N ARG A 795 6.48 32.41 -13.99
CA ARG A 795 5.64 31.64 -14.90
C ARG A 795 4.16 31.87 -14.57
N ARG A 796 3.30 31.76 -15.60
CA ARG A 796 1.84 31.96 -15.48
C ARG A 796 1.12 30.94 -16.35
N TRP A 797 -0.01 30.45 -15.85
CA TRP A 797 -0.93 29.56 -16.55
C TRP A 797 -2.37 30.07 -16.41
N SER A 798 -3.21 29.73 -17.37
CA SER A 798 -4.64 29.96 -17.39
C SER A 798 -5.38 28.66 -17.66
N SER A 799 -6.55 28.49 -17.04
CA SER A 799 -7.44 27.36 -17.33
C SER A 799 -8.03 27.41 -18.74
N SER A 800 -7.83 28.52 -19.45
CA SER A 800 -8.17 28.70 -20.86
C SER A 800 -7.01 28.44 -21.81
N ASP A 801 -5.83 28.11 -21.29
CA ASP A 801 -4.69 27.75 -22.13
C ASP A 801 -5.01 26.43 -22.85
N VAL A 802 -4.64 26.35 -24.13
CA VAL A 802 -4.78 25.13 -24.92
C VAL A 802 -3.39 24.53 -25.06
N PRO A 803 -3.07 23.43 -24.34
CA PRO A 803 -1.80 22.74 -24.51
C PRO A 803 -1.64 22.32 -25.96
N HIS A 804 -0.46 22.56 -26.53
CA HIS A 804 -0.17 22.08 -27.88
C HIS A 804 -0.04 20.56 -27.85
N ALA A 805 -1.03 19.85 -28.38
CA ALA A 805 -0.95 18.40 -28.54
C ALA A 805 0.13 18.09 -29.58
N VAL A 806 1.15 17.31 -29.20
CA VAL A 806 2.12 16.79 -30.15
C VAL A 806 1.48 15.61 -30.88
N SER A 807 1.40 15.68 -32.21
CA SER A 807 0.89 14.55 -32.99
C SER A 807 1.87 13.38 -32.87
N PRO A 808 1.38 12.14 -32.71
CA PRO A 808 2.24 10.96 -32.81
C PRO A 808 2.98 10.85 -34.15
N ASN A 809 2.50 11.54 -35.20
CA ASN A 809 3.16 11.58 -36.51
C ASN A 809 4.27 12.65 -36.61
N ASP A 810 4.38 13.54 -35.61
CA ASP A 810 5.35 14.63 -35.58
C ASP A 810 6.61 14.28 -34.75
N VAL A 811 6.68 13.07 -34.20
CA VAL A 811 7.80 12.57 -33.38
C VAL A 811 8.31 11.22 -33.91
N ASP A 812 9.62 11.01 -33.84
CA ASP A 812 10.26 9.75 -34.27
C ASP A 812 10.28 8.67 -33.16
N PHE A 813 9.45 8.85 -32.13
CA PHE A 813 9.30 7.93 -31.00
C PHE A 813 7.82 7.85 -30.57
N PRO A 814 7.40 6.79 -29.86
CA PRO A 814 6.00 6.65 -29.46
C PRO A 814 5.48 7.81 -28.59
N ALA A 815 4.28 8.32 -28.88
CA ALA A 815 3.74 9.51 -28.22
C ALA A 815 3.53 9.37 -26.70
N TYR A 816 3.50 8.14 -26.15
CA TYR A 816 3.39 7.92 -24.70
C TYR A 816 4.63 8.37 -23.91
N TRP A 817 5.73 8.71 -24.59
CA TRP A 817 6.92 9.35 -24.00
C TRP A 817 6.75 10.86 -23.81
N ILE A 818 5.68 11.47 -24.35
CA ILE A 818 5.47 12.91 -24.31
C ILE A 818 4.67 13.28 -23.08
N VAL A 819 5.27 14.06 -22.19
CA VAL A 819 4.57 14.66 -21.05
C VAL A 819 3.60 15.73 -21.56
N THR A 820 2.32 15.58 -21.23
CA THR A 820 1.32 16.59 -21.59
C THR A 820 1.40 17.77 -20.62
N PRO A 821 1.52 19.03 -21.10
CA PRO A 821 1.56 20.19 -20.22
C PRO A 821 0.29 20.31 -19.37
N GLN A 822 0.47 20.49 -18.05
CA GLN A 822 -0.64 20.70 -17.13
C GLN A 822 -1.22 22.12 -17.28
N VAL A 823 -2.54 22.23 -17.21
CA VAL A 823 -3.27 23.51 -17.07
C VAL A 823 -4.07 23.50 -15.76
N PRO A 824 -4.24 24.66 -15.09
CA PRO A 824 -5.07 24.73 -13.90
C PRO A 824 -6.54 24.44 -14.26
N SER A 825 -7.22 23.64 -13.45
CA SER A 825 -8.66 23.44 -13.57
C SER A 825 -9.44 24.64 -13.04
N ALA A 826 -10.57 24.94 -13.70
CA ALA A 826 -11.59 25.88 -13.24
C ALA A 826 -12.89 25.17 -12.79
N SER A 827 -12.91 23.84 -12.71
CA SER A 827 -14.07 23.12 -12.18
C SER A 827 -14.21 23.34 -10.67
N PRO A 828 -15.44 23.33 -10.10
CA PRO A 828 -15.61 23.46 -8.65
C PRO A 828 -14.92 22.34 -7.87
N GLY A 829 -14.34 22.67 -6.71
CA GLY A 829 -13.63 21.73 -5.83
C GLY A 829 -12.15 22.07 -5.63
N MET A 830 -11.45 21.21 -4.91
CA MET A 830 -10.00 21.32 -4.68
C MET A 830 -9.20 20.71 -5.82
N HIS A 831 -8.12 21.40 -6.20
CA HIS A 831 -7.21 21.02 -7.26
C HIS A 831 -5.76 21.11 -6.77
N ARG A 832 -4.94 20.19 -7.26
CA ARG A 832 -3.48 20.19 -7.07
C ARG A 832 -2.79 20.46 -8.40
N PHE A 833 -2.01 21.53 -8.45
CA PHE A 833 -1.18 21.89 -9.61
C PHE A 833 0.30 21.79 -9.25
N VAL A 834 1.16 21.42 -10.20
CA VAL A 834 2.60 21.30 -9.96
C VAL A 834 3.34 22.36 -10.78
N TRP A 835 4.10 23.23 -10.10
CA TRP A 835 5.12 24.03 -10.78
C TRP A 835 6.43 23.25 -10.84
N ASP A 836 6.77 22.80 -12.04
CA ASP A 836 7.98 22.05 -12.41
C ASP A 836 9.33 22.81 -12.29
N PHE A 837 9.32 23.95 -11.60
CA PHE A 837 10.43 24.90 -11.46
C PHE A 837 10.89 25.61 -12.75
N HIS A 838 10.39 25.26 -13.93
CA HIS A 838 10.79 25.90 -15.18
C HIS A 838 10.24 27.32 -15.26
N ARG A 839 11.03 28.20 -15.87
CA ARG A 839 10.71 29.62 -16.06
C ARG A 839 10.21 29.86 -17.48
N ALA A 840 9.27 30.80 -17.63
CA ALA A 840 8.68 31.25 -18.90
C ALA A 840 7.93 30.17 -19.73
N ARG A 841 8.53 29.00 -20.02
CA ARG A 841 7.96 27.87 -20.77
C ARG A 841 8.27 26.53 -20.09
N ALA A 842 7.69 25.44 -20.58
CA ALA A 842 7.77 24.10 -19.97
C ALA A 842 9.17 23.46 -20.01
N ASP A 843 10.01 23.92 -20.92
CA ASP A 843 11.38 23.48 -21.21
C ASP A 843 12.40 24.62 -21.02
N GLY A 844 12.03 25.68 -20.29
CA GLY A 844 12.89 26.83 -20.03
C GLY A 844 13.84 26.62 -18.84
N PRO A 845 14.77 27.55 -18.58
CA PRO A 845 15.71 27.43 -17.45
C PRO A 845 15.00 27.21 -16.11
N LEU A 846 15.63 26.42 -15.24
CA LEU A 846 15.10 26.14 -13.91
C LEU A 846 15.20 27.37 -12.99
N ALA A 847 14.23 27.53 -12.10
CA ALA A 847 14.26 28.53 -11.05
C ALA A 847 15.34 28.19 -10.00
N PRO A 848 16.17 29.15 -9.56
CA PRO A 848 17.17 28.91 -8.52
C PRO A 848 16.52 28.78 -7.13
N PRO A 849 17.21 28.23 -6.13
CA PRO A 849 16.75 28.29 -4.74
C PRO A 849 16.45 29.72 -4.31
N GLY A 850 15.37 29.92 -3.56
CA GLY A 850 14.91 31.24 -3.16
C GLY A 850 13.47 31.25 -2.65
N ARG A 851 12.97 32.46 -2.37
CA ARG A 851 11.57 32.69 -1.97
C ARG A 851 10.74 33.07 -3.18
N TYR A 852 9.54 32.52 -3.26
CA TYR A 852 8.59 32.71 -4.35
C TYR A 852 7.20 33.02 -3.80
N ALA A 853 6.36 33.62 -4.64
CA ALA A 853 4.95 33.85 -4.37
C ALA A 853 4.10 33.06 -5.37
N ALA A 854 3.26 32.16 -4.88
CA ALA A 854 2.17 31.58 -5.66
C ALA A 854 0.96 32.50 -5.60
N GLN A 855 0.32 32.73 -6.74
CA GLN A 855 -0.84 33.58 -6.88
C GLN A 855 -1.95 32.86 -7.63
N LEU A 856 -3.13 32.79 -7.02
CA LEU A 856 -4.36 32.32 -7.65
C LEU A 856 -5.21 33.55 -7.96
N THR A 857 -5.64 33.70 -9.21
CA THR A 857 -6.63 34.72 -9.58
C THR A 857 -7.89 34.06 -10.14
N GLU A 858 -9.02 34.37 -9.52
CA GLU A 858 -10.37 33.91 -9.86
C GLU A 858 -11.32 35.11 -9.71
N ASN A 859 -12.20 35.36 -10.70
CA ASN A 859 -13.16 36.48 -10.68
C ASN A 859 -12.54 37.84 -10.26
N ALA A 860 -11.35 38.16 -10.79
CA ALA A 860 -10.56 39.37 -10.47
C ALA A 860 -10.08 39.52 -9.00
N ARG A 861 -10.23 38.48 -8.17
CA ARG A 861 -9.64 38.39 -6.83
C ARG A 861 -8.34 37.61 -6.91
N THR A 862 -7.27 38.16 -6.32
CA THR A 862 -5.97 37.50 -6.27
C THR A 862 -5.65 37.07 -4.83
N PHE A 863 -5.38 35.79 -4.66
CA PHE A 863 -4.87 35.19 -3.42
C PHE A 863 -3.37 34.96 -3.59
N THR A 864 -2.57 35.32 -2.59
CA THR A 864 -1.11 35.14 -2.63
C THR A 864 -0.63 34.36 -1.43
N ARG A 865 0.29 33.43 -1.66
CA ARG A 865 1.01 32.65 -0.63
C ARG A 865 2.50 32.64 -0.96
N LEU A 866 3.32 32.83 0.08
CA LEU A 866 4.77 32.75 -0.05
C LEU A 866 5.24 31.34 0.28
N PHE A 867 6.25 30.87 -0.45
CA PHE A 867 6.92 29.60 -0.19
C PHE A 867 8.40 29.68 -0.53
N THR A 868 9.15 28.66 -0.12
CA THR A 868 10.60 28.56 -0.34
C THR A 868 10.90 27.38 -1.27
N LEU A 869 11.73 27.62 -2.27
CA LEU A 869 12.40 26.59 -3.06
C LEU A 869 13.82 26.43 -2.51
N ARG A 870 14.17 25.24 -2.03
CA ARG A 870 15.51 24.92 -1.52
C ARG A 870 16.31 24.12 -2.51
N ARG A 871 17.63 24.20 -2.43
CA ARG A 871 18.51 23.27 -3.17
C ARG A 871 18.28 21.85 -2.67
N ASP A 872 18.47 20.88 -3.56
CA ASP A 872 18.63 19.48 -3.18
C ASP A 872 19.79 19.37 -2.14
N PRO A 873 19.56 18.78 -0.95
CA PRO A 873 20.59 18.68 0.08
C PRO A 873 21.79 17.82 -0.34
N ARG A 874 21.66 16.98 -1.38
CA ARG A 874 22.74 16.17 -1.96
C ARG A 874 23.68 17.01 -2.85
N VAL A 875 23.21 18.14 -3.35
CA VAL A 875 23.99 19.05 -4.20
C VAL A 875 25.01 19.84 -3.38
N ARG A 876 26.27 19.84 -3.82
CA ARG A 876 27.37 20.58 -3.16
C ARG A 876 27.49 22.05 -3.58
N ALA A 877 26.90 22.43 -4.71
CA ALA A 877 26.87 23.81 -5.18
C ALA A 877 26.15 24.73 -4.18
N SER A 878 26.61 25.96 -4.04
CA SER A 878 25.97 26.94 -3.17
C SER A 878 24.74 27.55 -3.82
N ASP A 879 23.84 28.14 -3.01
CA ASP A 879 22.69 28.88 -3.54
C ASP A 879 23.15 30.01 -4.49
N ALA A 880 24.31 30.63 -4.22
CA ALA A 880 24.89 31.66 -5.08
C ALA A 880 25.32 31.11 -6.45
N ASP A 881 25.87 29.89 -6.48
CA ASP A 881 26.24 29.21 -7.72
C ASP A 881 25.01 28.90 -8.57
N LEU A 882 23.94 28.40 -7.95
CA LEU A 882 22.69 28.09 -8.64
C LEU A 882 21.95 29.35 -9.11
N VAL A 883 22.05 30.45 -8.36
CA VAL A 883 21.59 31.77 -8.83
C VAL A 883 22.39 32.24 -10.03
N ALA A 884 23.72 32.07 -10.04
CA ALA A 884 24.57 32.42 -11.17
C ALA A 884 24.30 31.53 -12.40
N GLN A 885 24.06 30.24 -12.19
CA GLN A 885 23.61 29.29 -13.20
C GLN A 885 22.31 29.75 -13.85
N ALA A 886 21.28 29.94 -13.05
CA ALA A 886 19.99 30.40 -13.55
C ALA A 886 20.11 31.75 -14.26
N ALA A 887 20.91 32.70 -13.74
CA ALA A 887 21.11 33.99 -14.41
C ALA A 887 21.71 33.84 -15.82
N LEU A 888 22.70 32.95 -15.98
CA LEU A 888 23.30 32.67 -17.28
C LEU A 888 22.32 31.96 -18.22
N ALA A 889 21.66 30.90 -17.75
CA ALA A 889 20.69 30.14 -18.54
C ALA A 889 19.51 31.03 -19.01
N ASN A 890 18.95 31.85 -18.12
CA ASN A 890 17.90 32.81 -18.47
C ASN A 890 18.36 33.85 -19.50
N ALA A 891 19.62 34.27 -19.46
CA ALA A 891 20.16 35.19 -20.46
C ALA A 891 20.32 34.52 -21.84
N ILE A 892 20.69 33.24 -21.86
CA ILE A 892 20.81 32.43 -23.08
C ILE A 892 19.42 32.18 -23.68
N ASP A 893 18.47 31.66 -22.88
CA ASP A 893 17.10 31.38 -23.31
C ASP A 893 16.40 32.64 -23.85
N GLY A 894 16.49 33.76 -23.11
CA GLY A 894 15.88 35.02 -23.53
C GLY A 894 16.46 35.58 -24.84
N LEU A 895 17.70 35.22 -25.19
CA LEU A 895 18.27 35.53 -26.51
C LEU A 895 17.80 34.52 -27.56
N GLY A 896 17.73 33.22 -27.22
CA GLY A 896 17.17 32.17 -28.06
C GLY A 896 15.73 32.46 -28.49
N MET A 897 14.87 32.88 -27.57
CA MET A 897 13.49 33.28 -27.88
C MET A 897 13.40 34.45 -28.87
N GLN A 898 14.33 35.41 -28.82
CA GLN A 898 14.39 36.49 -29.81
C GLN A 898 14.79 35.97 -31.20
N VAL A 899 15.65 34.96 -31.25
CA VAL A 899 16.04 34.27 -32.48
C VAL A 899 14.86 33.47 -33.04
N ASP A 900 14.16 32.69 -32.21
CA ASP A 900 12.97 31.93 -32.62
C ASP A 900 11.87 32.86 -33.17
N ALA A 901 11.64 34.01 -32.52
CA ALA A 901 10.72 35.04 -33.00
C ALA A 901 11.16 35.65 -34.35
N ALA A 902 12.46 35.81 -34.59
CA ALA A 902 12.97 36.25 -35.90
C ALA A 902 12.80 35.15 -36.97
N LEU A 903 13.09 33.90 -36.64
CA LEU A 903 12.99 32.76 -37.56
C LEU A 903 11.54 32.47 -37.98
N SER A 904 10.57 32.65 -37.09
CA SER A 904 9.14 32.50 -37.44
C SER A 904 8.67 33.50 -38.50
N GLN A 905 9.34 34.65 -38.65
CA GLN A 905 9.04 35.66 -39.65
C GLN A 905 9.62 35.34 -41.04
N VAL A 906 10.57 34.40 -41.14
CA VAL A 906 11.33 34.14 -42.38
C VAL A 906 10.42 33.74 -43.54
N LYS A 907 9.45 32.85 -43.31
CA LYS A 907 8.50 32.42 -44.35
C LYS A 907 7.69 33.59 -44.89
N ALA A 908 7.17 34.43 -43.99
CA ALA A 908 6.42 35.62 -44.38
C ALA A 908 7.31 36.67 -45.09
N ALA A 909 8.55 36.83 -44.65
CA ALA A 909 9.51 37.74 -45.28
C ALA A 909 9.87 37.29 -46.71
N ARG A 910 10.08 35.99 -46.94
CA ARG A 910 10.32 35.40 -48.27
C ARG A 910 9.11 35.52 -49.21
N ALA A 911 7.89 35.51 -48.66
CA ALA A 911 6.66 35.59 -49.44
C ALA A 911 6.32 37.02 -49.94
N LYS A 912 7.08 38.06 -49.55
CA LYS A 912 6.87 39.42 -50.05
C LYS A 912 7.29 39.53 -51.52
N ALA A 913 6.52 40.26 -52.33
CA ALA A 913 6.72 40.38 -53.78
C ALA A 913 8.11 40.91 -54.22
N ASN A 914 8.81 41.66 -53.35
CA ASN A 914 10.16 42.20 -53.58
C ASN A 914 11.17 41.71 -52.51
N ALA A 915 11.00 40.49 -52.00
CA ALA A 915 11.89 39.96 -50.97
C ALA A 915 13.35 39.82 -51.48
N ASP A 916 14.32 40.38 -50.75
CA ASP A 916 15.75 40.10 -50.95
C ASP A 916 16.08 38.74 -50.31
N VAL A 917 15.74 37.66 -51.03
CA VAL A 917 15.91 36.28 -50.56
C VAL A 917 17.38 35.98 -50.22
N THR A 918 18.33 36.54 -50.97
CA THR A 918 19.77 36.36 -50.70
C THR A 918 20.17 36.95 -49.35
N SER A 919 19.72 38.16 -49.02
CA SER A 919 19.99 38.76 -47.70
C SER A 919 19.22 38.07 -46.58
N ILE A 920 17.99 37.62 -46.84
CA ILE A 920 17.21 36.82 -45.88
C ILE A 920 17.97 35.54 -45.54
N ASP A 921 18.47 34.82 -46.54
CA ASP A 921 19.11 33.53 -46.36
C ASP A 921 20.50 33.66 -45.73
N ARG A 922 21.24 34.72 -46.07
CA ARG A 922 22.52 35.06 -45.44
C ARG A 922 22.40 35.39 -43.95
N ILE A 923 21.28 35.98 -43.51
CA ILE A 923 21.08 36.36 -42.10
C ILE A 923 20.37 35.24 -41.33
N ALA A 924 19.29 34.70 -41.88
CA ALA A 924 18.47 33.69 -41.20
C ALA A 924 19.05 32.28 -41.30
N GLY A 925 19.80 31.98 -42.36
CA GLY A 925 20.24 30.63 -42.72
C GLY A 925 19.16 29.87 -43.50
N THR A 926 19.61 29.01 -44.41
CA THR A 926 18.75 28.14 -45.22
C THR A 926 18.06 27.09 -44.33
N PRO A 927 16.78 26.75 -44.56
CA PRO A 927 16.16 25.60 -43.90
C PRO A 927 16.97 24.32 -44.20
N PRO A 928 17.02 23.36 -43.27
CA PRO A 928 17.51 22.02 -43.59
C PRO A 928 16.65 21.41 -44.72
N ASP A 929 17.27 20.58 -45.57
CA ASP A 929 16.57 19.83 -46.61
C ASP A 929 15.45 18.96 -45.99
N GLU A 930 14.29 18.85 -46.64
CA GLU A 930 13.10 18.14 -46.11
C GLU A 930 13.28 16.62 -45.94
N ASN A 931 14.44 16.07 -46.34
CA ASN A 931 14.74 14.65 -46.21
C ASN A 931 15.63 14.36 -44.97
N PRO A 932 15.07 13.82 -43.88
CA PRO A 932 15.80 13.61 -42.62
C PRO A 932 16.92 12.57 -42.71
N ARG A 933 17.03 11.80 -43.82
CA ARG A 933 18.16 10.87 -44.05
C ARG A 933 19.40 11.53 -44.66
N ASN A 934 19.30 12.75 -45.16
CA ASN A 934 20.43 13.49 -45.77
C ASN A 934 21.03 14.57 -44.84
N SER A 935 20.51 14.73 -43.62
CA SER A 935 20.94 15.81 -42.70
C SER A 935 22.07 15.41 -41.74
N MET A 936 22.47 14.14 -41.69
CA MET A 936 23.70 13.70 -40.99
C MET A 936 24.98 13.98 -41.82
N GLY A 937 25.17 15.21 -42.32
CA GLY A 937 26.39 15.46 -43.09
C GLY A 937 26.57 16.76 -43.87
N ALA A 938 25.68 17.76 -43.76
CA ALA A 938 26.05 19.11 -44.22
C ALA A 938 26.63 19.87 -43.02
N PRO A 939 27.96 20.01 -42.89
CA PRO A 939 28.53 20.89 -41.86
C PRO A 939 27.92 22.28 -42.05
N VAL A 940 27.49 22.90 -40.95
CA VAL A 940 27.13 24.32 -40.94
C VAL A 940 28.37 25.09 -41.39
N THR A 941 28.44 25.47 -42.67
CA THR A 941 29.61 26.15 -43.23
C THR A 941 29.70 27.61 -42.78
N GLU A 942 28.61 28.16 -42.24
CA GLU A 942 28.55 29.52 -41.69
C GLU A 942 27.91 29.55 -40.29
N PHE A 943 28.75 29.59 -39.24
CA PHE A 943 28.35 29.73 -37.82
C PHE A 943 27.80 31.13 -37.45
N THR A 944 27.36 31.91 -38.44
CA THR A 944 26.98 33.33 -38.30
C THR A 944 25.53 33.60 -38.70
N THR A 945 24.73 32.56 -38.96
CA THR A 945 23.30 32.70 -39.26
C THR A 945 22.46 32.54 -38.00
N LEU A 946 21.25 33.12 -37.99
CA LEU A 946 20.32 32.99 -36.86
C LEU A 946 20.00 31.52 -36.54
N ARG A 947 19.82 30.63 -37.54
CA ARG A 947 19.63 29.19 -37.31
C ARG A 947 20.83 28.53 -36.63
N ALA A 948 22.05 28.78 -37.11
CA ALA A 948 23.27 28.21 -36.52
C ALA A 948 23.50 28.72 -35.09
N GLU A 949 23.30 30.02 -34.88
CA GLU A 949 23.40 30.63 -33.56
C GLU A 949 22.32 30.10 -32.60
N ARG A 950 21.11 29.78 -33.08
CA ARG A 950 20.07 29.16 -32.26
C ARG A 950 20.52 27.79 -31.74
N VAL A 951 21.09 26.95 -32.61
CA VAL A 951 21.62 25.64 -32.22
C VAL A 951 22.69 25.81 -31.13
N GLN A 952 23.65 26.73 -31.32
CA GLN A 952 24.69 27.01 -30.33
C GLN A 952 24.17 27.56 -29.00
N LEU A 953 23.11 28.38 -29.03
CA LEU A 953 22.43 28.84 -27.82
C LEU A 953 21.78 27.67 -27.09
N THR A 954 21.08 26.77 -27.81
CA THR A 954 20.48 25.56 -27.23
C THR A 954 21.55 24.66 -26.60
N GLU A 955 22.65 24.40 -27.29
CA GLU A 955 23.76 23.58 -26.78
C GLU A 955 24.38 24.20 -25.52
N LEU A 956 24.61 25.51 -25.51
CA LEU A 956 25.16 26.20 -24.35
C LEU A 956 24.19 26.22 -23.17
N GLU A 957 22.90 26.42 -23.42
CA GLU A 957 21.84 26.35 -22.40
C GLU A 957 21.79 24.96 -21.79
N ALA A 958 21.72 23.91 -22.61
CA ALA A 958 21.72 22.52 -22.16
C ALA A 958 22.98 22.18 -21.36
N ALA A 959 24.16 22.67 -21.78
CA ALA A 959 25.40 22.49 -21.03
C ALA A 959 25.35 23.19 -19.66
N VAL A 960 24.84 24.43 -19.60
CA VAL A 960 24.71 25.19 -18.35
C VAL A 960 23.69 24.54 -17.42
N GLU A 961 22.58 24.05 -17.94
CA GLU A 961 21.49 23.40 -17.18
C GLU A 961 21.72 21.90 -16.96
N SER A 962 22.86 21.32 -17.38
CA SER A 962 23.11 19.86 -17.31
C SER A 962 23.16 19.28 -15.88
N ALA A 963 23.51 20.08 -14.88
CA ALA A 963 23.57 19.66 -13.48
C ALA A 963 23.39 20.86 -12.54
N ASP A 964 23.06 20.62 -11.28
CA ASP A 964 23.02 21.67 -10.26
C ASP A 964 24.44 22.05 -9.83
N ALA A 965 25.04 22.96 -10.59
CA ALA A 965 26.43 23.35 -10.44
C ALA A 965 26.65 24.82 -10.82
N ALA A 966 27.76 25.39 -10.34
CA ALA A 966 28.24 26.66 -10.85
C ALA A 966 28.57 26.52 -12.34
N PRO A 967 28.24 27.51 -13.21
CA PRO A 967 28.69 27.48 -14.59
C PRO A 967 30.20 27.29 -14.68
N THR A 968 30.68 26.55 -15.68
CA THR A 968 32.12 26.37 -15.89
C THR A 968 32.77 27.65 -16.44
N ALA A 969 34.10 27.71 -16.40
CA ALA A 969 34.83 28.82 -17.00
C ALA A 969 34.59 28.90 -18.52
N GLU A 970 34.53 27.74 -19.16
CA GLU A 970 34.28 27.58 -20.59
C GLU A 970 32.87 28.03 -20.98
N GLN A 971 31.84 27.61 -20.23
CA GLN A 971 30.46 28.06 -20.46
C GLN A 971 30.32 29.58 -20.36
N ARG A 972 30.91 30.20 -19.32
CA ARG A 972 30.93 31.66 -19.17
C ARG A 972 31.69 32.36 -20.30
N SER A 973 32.81 31.78 -20.72
CA SER A 973 33.65 32.35 -21.78
C SER A 973 33.01 32.23 -23.16
N ALA A 974 32.23 31.17 -23.41
CA ALA A 974 31.49 30.96 -24.65
C ALA A 974 30.32 31.94 -24.82
N TRP A 975 29.67 32.33 -23.72
CA TRP A 975 28.49 33.22 -23.75
C TRP A 975 28.77 34.60 -24.37
N THR A 976 29.85 35.25 -23.96
CA THR A 976 30.15 36.65 -24.36
C THR A 976 30.26 36.82 -25.89
N PRO A 977 31.10 36.06 -26.62
CA PRO A 977 31.21 36.18 -28.07
C PRO A 977 29.95 35.69 -28.81
N LEU A 978 29.28 34.64 -28.33
CA LEU A 978 28.02 34.15 -28.91
C LEU A 978 26.93 35.22 -28.82
N ARG A 979 26.69 35.78 -27.64
CA ARG A 979 25.74 36.88 -27.42
C ARG A 979 26.01 38.07 -28.33
N ALA A 980 27.27 38.53 -28.37
CA ALA A 980 27.64 39.69 -29.18
C ALA A 980 27.38 39.45 -30.68
N ARG A 981 27.61 38.23 -31.17
CA ARG A 981 27.33 37.84 -32.55
C ARG A 981 25.83 37.80 -32.82
N THR A 982 25.05 37.10 -32.00
CA THR A 982 23.60 36.97 -32.19
C THR A 982 22.85 38.28 -32.09
N VAL A 983 23.26 39.19 -31.20
CA VAL A 983 22.68 40.54 -31.14
C VAL A 983 22.91 41.31 -32.44
N ARG A 984 24.07 41.16 -33.10
CA ARG A 984 24.32 41.75 -34.43
C ARG A 984 23.45 41.12 -35.51
N SER A 985 23.32 39.79 -35.51
CA SER A 985 22.48 39.05 -36.47
C SER A 985 21.00 39.44 -36.34
N LEU A 986 20.48 39.56 -35.12
CA LEU A 986 19.12 40.06 -34.84
C LEU A 986 18.92 41.53 -35.26
N ALA A 987 19.92 42.39 -35.04
CA ALA A 987 19.85 43.78 -35.49
C ALA A 987 19.82 43.87 -37.03
N ALA A 988 20.64 43.06 -37.72
CA ALA A 988 20.62 42.97 -39.18
C ALA A 988 19.26 42.48 -39.70
N TRP A 989 18.69 41.46 -39.05
CA TRP A 989 17.34 40.96 -39.36
C TRP A 989 16.26 42.03 -39.23
N ARG A 990 16.25 42.76 -38.10
CA ARG A 990 15.29 43.84 -37.85
C ARG A 990 15.39 44.94 -38.90
N THR A 991 16.60 45.31 -39.32
CA THR A 991 16.81 46.27 -40.41
C THR A 991 16.25 45.76 -41.74
N LEU A 992 16.49 44.49 -42.09
CA LEU A 992 16.01 43.88 -43.34
C LEU A 992 14.47 43.82 -43.41
N VAL A 993 13.82 43.37 -42.33
CA VAL A 993 12.36 43.23 -42.28
C VAL A 993 11.66 44.58 -42.04
N GLY A 994 12.33 45.52 -41.35
CA GLY A 994 11.85 46.88 -41.09
C GLY A 994 11.96 47.84 -42.29
N ALA A 995 12.95 47.64 -43.18
CA ALA A 995 13.12 48.43 -44.41
C ALA A 995 12.14 48.04 -45.54
N THR A 996 11.29 47.03 -45.33
CA THR A 996 10.26 46.57 -46.28
C THR A 996 8.83 46.90 -45.81
N ARG A 997 8.64 48.04 -45.12
CA ARG A 997 7.32 48.63 -44.82
C ARG A 997 7.01 49.80 -45.74
#